data_AF-A0A7S0CY73-F1
#
_entry.id   AF-A0A7S0CY73-F1
#
_cell.length_a   1.000
_cell.length_b   1.000
_cell.length_c   1.000
_cell.angle_alpha   90.00
_cell.angle_beta   90.00
_cell.angle_gamma   90.00
#
_symmetry.space_group_name_H-M   'P 1'
#
loop_
_entity.id
_entity.type
_entity.pdbx_description
1 polymer ?
#
loop_
_entity_poly.entity_id
_entity_poly.type
_entity_poly.pdbx_seq_one_letter_code
_entity_poly.pdbx_strand_id
1 'polypeptide(L)'
;AKALCVMEIEALHESTGKENLGTANKRKMSHDVKFSTSHHSKKPRAAVGVPLNKFSNTKASAHKTGVDRWKRPDLPKISPSRDSIAFQNTELDYYTSSMNPRGSNEPVLRMYGVTTTGNSVLAHITGFDPYFYVCAWPDFDPHSSDLRVFQQALNNALVNEGRAARGCKHAVKKVETVQKSSMWQYQMKQKRTFFKITVAIPPLVAAGRRLLERGIKIGSSFKSFSPAYEASFPFILRYMVDKDIVSGGWCEMPPGKYRLRPESKKESRCQIEVDINAKDLISHPSQGEWEKIAPLRILSFDIECASRANKFPEAEIDPVIQIANVVQVLGSNEPMLKTIFTLKGCSPIPGAEVVPSNREGEMLMRWKKFIEIIDPDIITGYNIGDFDLPYLLNRADAIKEKDFAFLGRIKHKKSMIKDSTFSSRQQGTRESKETSILGIVQFDAIKIIRRDFKLTSYSLNNVSAHFLGKQKEDVHYSIITDLQNGTDATRRRLAVYCLKDAELPILLLDKLMLLINHIEMARVTGVTITYLVVRGQQIKVLSQLYRKAKCKGFVVPVRPRVQTEENFEGATVIEPKKGYYQEPITTLDFASLYPSIMMAHNLCYTTFIAPSDVKKMDPKDYVKTPLGHCFVKQEVHEGLLPEVLRELLAARKIAKKAMKKEKDPFKKAVFNG
;
A
#
# COMPACT_ATOMS: atom_id res chain seq x y z
N ALA A 1 9.85 2.47 -31.15
CA ALA A 1 10.68 2.90 -30.02
C ALA A 1 12.16 2.85 -30.38
N LYS A 2 12.80 1.67 -30.45
CA LYS A 2 14.26 1.58 -30.67
C LYS A 2 14.77 2.07 -32.04
N ALA A 3 14.20 1.63 -33.16
CA ALA A 3 14.70 2.12 -34.44
C ALA A 3 14.28 3.57 -34.78
N LEU A 4 13.35 4.18 -34.03
CA LEU A 4 13.11 5.64 -34.13
C LEU A 4 14.30 6.43 -33.57
N CYS A 5 14.96 5.91 -32.53
CA CYS A 5 16.15 6.52 -31.93
C CYS A 5 17.40 6.31 -32.80
N VAL A 6 17.50 5.16 -33.50
CA VAL A 6 18.61 4.88 -34.42
C VAL A 6 18.54 5.80 -35.65
N MET A 7 17.35 6.02 -36.21
CA MET A 7 17.17 6.92 -37.36
C MET A 7 17.49 8.39 -37.03
N GLU A 8 17.17 8.89 -35.82
CA GLU A 8 17.55 10.25 -35.40
C GLU A 8 19.06 10.41 -35.19
N ILE A 9 19.74 9.35 -34.74
CA ILE A 9 21.21 9.35 -34.55
C ILE A 9 21.93 9.24 -35.91
N GLU A 10 21.42 8.44 -36.84
CA GLU A 10 21.97 8.32 -38.20
C GLU A 10 21.80 9.63 -39.00
N ALA A 11 20.65 10.30 -38.86
CA ALA A 11 20.42 11.61 -39.48
C ALA A 11 21.33 12.71 -38.91
N LEU A 12 21.67 12.65 -37.62
CA LEU A 12 22.67 13.56 -37.00
C LEU A 12 24.09 13.27 -37.46
N HIS A 13 24.44 12.00 -37.71
CA HIS A 13 25.75 11.60 -38.23
C HIS A 13 25.98 12.06 -39.67
N GLU A 14 24.96 11.99 -40.53
CA GLU A 14 25.05 12.49 -41.91
C GLU A 14 25.12 14.03 -41.99
N SER A 15 24.55 14.75 -41.02
CA SER A 15 24.53 16.22 -41.03
C SER A 15 25.82 16.91 -40.57
N THR A 16 26.80 16.18 -40.03
CA THR A 16 28.02 16.77 -39.43
C THR A 16 29.31 16.49 -40.23
N GLY A 17 29.18 16.00 -41.46
CA GLY A 17 30.31 15.80 -42.36
C GLY A 17 30.71 17.06 -43.12
N LYS A 18 31.92 17.55 -42.82
CA LYS A 18 32.74 18.57 -43.52
C LYS A 18 32.52 20.02 -43.09
N GLU A 19 33.40 20.50 -42.21
CA GLU A 19 34.02 21.82 -42.40
C GLU A 19 35.41 21.90 -41.73
N ASN A 20 36.27 22.68 -42.36
CA ASN A 20 37.73 22.62 -42.32
C ASN A 20 38.40 23.18 -41.05
N LEU A 21 39.62 22.68 -40.82
CA LEU A 21 40.61 23.16 -39.87
C LEU A 21 40.89 24.67 -39.99
N GLY A 22 40.96 25.34 -38.83
CA GLY A 22 41.51 26.68 -38.65
C GLY A 22 42.25 26.77 -37.31
N THR A 23 43.47 27.29 -37.36
CA THR A 23 44.52 27.28 -36.33
C THR A 23 44.43 28.42 -35.31
N ALA A 24 45.16 28.23 -34.18
CA ALA A 24 45.57 29.21 -33.17
C ALA A 24 44.50 29.66 -32.16
N ASN A 25 44.76 29.87 -30.86
CA ASN A 25 45.99 30.33 -30.22
C ASN A 25 46.05 29.91 -28.73
N LYS A 26 47.25 29.56 -28.26
CA LYS A 26 47.56 29.30 -26.84
C LYS A 26 47.49 30.59 -26.01
N ARG A 27 46.81 30.56 -24.86
CA ARG A 27 47.15 31.41 -23.70
C ARG A 27 47.03 30.62 -22.40
N LYS A 28 48.18 30.29 -21.82
CA LYS A 28 48.36 29.99 -20.41
C LYS A 28 48.16 31.28 -19.61
N MET A 29 47.34 31.24 -18.57
CA MET A 29 47.59 32.03 -17.36
C MET A 29 47.32 31.17 -16.14
N SER A 30 48.39 30.92 -15.41
CA SER A 30 48.45 30.46 -14.03
C SER A 30 48.00 31.58 -13.09
N HIS A 31 47.27 31.25 -12.02
CA HIS A 31 47.64 31.63 -10.66
C HIS A 31 46.74 30.96 -9.62
N ASP A 32 47.37 30.20 -8.72
CA ASP A 32 46.89 29.91 -7.37
C ASP A 32 46.72 31.20 -6.58
N VAL A 33 45.60 31.39 -5.85
CA VAL A 33 45.61 31.99 -4.51
C VAL A 33 44.46 31.42 -3.66
N LYS A 34 44.82 31.16 -2.40
CA LYS A 34 44.11 30.58 -1.27
C LYS A 34 42.92 31.40 -0.74
N PHE A 35 42.08 30.67 0.01
CA PHE A 35 41.02 31.04 0.94
C PHE A 35 41.06 32.44 1.59
N SER A 36 39.90 33.07 1.67
CA SER A 36 39.54 33.93 2.82
C SER A 36 38.10 33.67 3.26
N THR A 37 37.96 33.41 4.55
CA THR A 37 36.71 33.34 5.31
C THR A 37 36.35 34.75 5.77
N SER A 38 35.16 35.24 5.42
CA SER A 38 34.55 36.37 6.12
C SER A 38 33.08 36.11 6.36
N HIS A 39 32.74 36.05 7.66
CA HIS A 39 31.38 36.20 8.16
C HIS A 39 30.93 37.63 7.95
N HIS A 40 29.85 37.87 7.21
CA HIS A 40 28.99 39.03 7.45
C HIS A 40 27.51 38.71 7.17
N SER A 41 26.73 39.01 8.19
CA SER A 41 25.29 38.87 8.31
C SER A 41 24.53 39.79 7.35
N LYS A 42 23.66 39.24 6.51
CA LYS A 42 22.50 39.95 5.96
C LYS A 42 21.28 39.01 5.93
N LYS A 43 20.23 39.37 6.66
CA LYS A 43 18.88 38.80 6.53
C LYS A 43 18.33 39.13 5.13
N PRO A 44 17.63 38.19 4.48
CA PRO A 44 16.52 38.58 3.62
C PRO A 44 15.20 37.90 4.00
N ARG A 45 14.13 38.63 3.69
CA ARG A 45 12.72 38.36 3.93
C ARG A 45 12.20 37.10 3.21
N ALA A 46 11.07 36.64 3.73
CA ALA A 46 10.36 35.41 3.45
C ALA A 46 9.99 35.14 1.97
N ALA A 47 10.05 33.87 1.58
CA ALA A 47 9.32 33.32 0.44
C ALA A 47 8.94 31.85 0.71
N VAL A 48 7.64 31.67 0.98
CA VAL A 48 6.76 30.48 0.82
C VAL A 48 7.45 29.11 0.80
N GLY A 49 7.61 28.54 2.00
CA GLY A 49 7.77 27.10 2.24
C GLY A 49 6.62 26.64 3.14
N VAL A 50 6.13 25.41 2.93
CA VAL A 50 5.13 24.76 3.79
C VAL A 50 5.66 24.82 5.24
N PRO A 51 4.95 25.48 6.18
CA PRO A 51 5.46 25.61 7.53
C PRO A 51 5.29 24.28 8.27
N LEU A 52 6.41 23.58 8.48
CA LEU A 52 6.60 22.78 9.68
C LEU A 52 6.72 23.76 10.85
N ASN A 53 5.59 24.19 11.42
CA ASN A 53 5.54 24.61 12.83
C ASN A 53 4.12 24.85 13.37
N LYS A 54 3.98 24.46 14.65
CA LYS A 54 2.92 24.73 15.64
C LYS A 54 1.66 23.85 15.61
N PHE A 55 1.84 22.58 16.00
CA PHE A 55 0.90 22.00 16.98
C PHE A 55 1.26 22.54 18.37
N SER A 56 0.85 23.78 18.64
CA SER A 56 0.88 24.36 19.99
C SER A 56 -0.46 25.02 20.26
N ASN A 57 -1.46 24.19 20.54
CA ASN A 57 -2.62 24.60 21.35
C ASN A 57 -3.41 23.35 21.74
N THR A 58 -2.84 22.57 22.64
CA THR A 58 -3.65 21.82 23.60
C THR A 58 -3.47 22.51 24.94
N LYS A 59 -4.57 23.11 25.43
CA LYS A 59 -4.68 23.48 26.84
C LYS A 59 -4.17 22.30 27.65
N ALA A 60 -3.24 22.55 28.57
CA ALA A 60 -2.71 21.55 29.50
C ALA A 60 -3.90 20.86 30.20
N SER A 61 -4.27 19.67 29.75
CA SER A 61 -5.22 18.82 30.47
C SER A 61 -4.46 18.15 31.60
N ALA A 62 -5.06 18.10 32.78
CA ALA A 62 -4.60 17.43 33.98
C ALA A 62 -3.70 16.20 33.69
N HIS A 63 -2.54 16.14 34.35
CA HIS A 63 -1.58 15.05 34.18
C HIS A 63 -2.24 13.68 34.44
N LYS A 64 -2.56 12.95 33.36
CA LYS A 64 -3.10 11.58 33.45
C LYS A 64 -2.01 10.65 34.02
N THR A 65 -2.32 9.93 35.09
CA THR A 65 -1.41 8.97 35.75
C THR A 65 -1.81 7.53 35.42
N GLY A 66 -0.83 6.62 35.31
CA GLY A 66 -1.07 5.18 35.07
C GLY A 66 -1.72 4.88 33.71
N VAL A 67 -2.61 3.88 33.68
CA VAL A 67 -3.28 3.36 32.47
C VAL A 67 -4.05 4.45 31.69
N ASP A 68 -4.48 5.52 32.33
CA ASP A 68 -5.17 6.62 31.66
C ASP A 68 -4.26 7.41 30.70
N ARG A 69 -2.93 7.34 30.88
CA ARG A 69 -1.96 7.89 29.93
C ARG A 69 -1.91 7.12 28.61
N TRP A 70 -2.33 5.85 28.61
CA TRP A 70 -2.27 4.99 27.43
C TRP A 70 -3.47 5.22 26.49
N LYS A 71 -4.63 5.60 27.03
CA LYS A 71 -5.87 5.75 26.26
C LYS A 71 -5.78 6.85 25.21
N ARG A 72 -6.56 6.72 24.13
CA ARG A 72 -6.79 7.83 23.18
C ARG A 72 -7.47 9.01 23.89
N PRO A 73 -7.40 10.23 23.31
CA PRO A 73 -8.16 11.38 23.81
C PRO A 73 -9.64 11.05 23.96
N ASP A 74 -10.30 11.67 24.92
CA ASP A 74 -11.72 11.42 25.19
C ASP A 74 -12.58 11.89 24.00
N LEU A 75 -13.58 11.08 23.65
CA LEU A 75 -14.43 11.33 22.51
C LEU A 75 -15.34 12.56 22.80
N PRO A 76 -15.34 13.61 21.96
CA PRO A 76 -16.31 14.69 22.09
C PRO A 76 -17.74 14.16 21.89
N LYS A 77 -18.74 14.83 22.45
CA LYS A 77 -20.15 14.48 22.18
C LYS A 77 -20.43 14.69 20.69
N ILE A 78 -20.79 13.62 20.00
CA ILE A 78 -21.15 13.63 18.57
C ILE A 78 -22.67 13.58 18.44
N SER A 79 -23.25 14.56 17.75
CA SER A 79 -24.64 14.59 17.33
C SER A 79 -24.75 14.19 15.85
N PRO A 80 -25.23 12.98 15.52
CA PRO A 80 -25.27 12.50 14.13
C PRO A 80 -26.08 13.37 13.17
N SER A 81 -27.04 14.15 13.67
CA SER A 81 -27.86 15.06 12.87
C SER A 81 -27.18 16.39 12.54
N ARG A 82 -26.08 16.75 13.23
CA ARG A 82 -25.46 18.08 13.14
C ARG A 82 -23.99 18.04 12.79
N ASP A 83 -23.27 17.03 13.28
CA ASP A 83 -21.82 16.96 13.17
C ASP A 83 -21.41 16.10 11.97
N SER A 84 -20.33 16.49 11.29
CA SER A 84 -19.65 15.61 10.35
C SER A 84 -18.50 14.88 11.03
N ILE A 85 -18.14 13.72 10.51
CA ILE A 85 -16.98 12.96 10.98
C ILE A 85 -16.01 12.80 9.83
N ALA A 86 -14.93 13.59 9.87
CA ALA A 86 -13.81 13.47 8.95
C ALA A 86 -12.66 12.67 9.59
N PHE A 87 -12.13 11.70 8.84
CA PHE A 87 -11.03 10.85 9.30
C PHE A 87 -10.11 10.43 8.16
N GLN A 88 -8.83 10.24 8.47
CA GLN A 88 -7.86 9.68 7.52
C GLN A 88 -7.96 8.15 7.57
N ASN A 89 -8.21 7.53 6.42
CA ASN A 89 -8.32 6.07 6.35
C ASN A 89 -6.94 5.39 6.39
N THR A 90 -6.81 4.34 7.18
CA THR A 90 -5.57 3.56 7.36
C THR A 90 -5.64 2.21 6.67
N GLU A 91 -6.75 1.49 6.88
CA GLU A 91 -6.96 0.14 6.37
C GLU A 91 -8.44 -0.08 5.96
N LEU A 92 -8.64 -0.99 5.00
CA LEU A 92 -9.96 -1.44 4.59
C LEU A 92 -10.00 -2.96 4.55
N ASP A 93 -11.11 -3.52 4.99
CA ASP A 93 -11.44 -4.93 4.78
C ASP A 93 -12.93 -5.07 4.40
N TYR A 94 -13.41 -6.30 4.22
CA TYR A 94 -14.85 -6.56 4.12
C TYR A 94 -15.25 -7.85 4.85
N TYR A 95 -16.52 -7.94 5.21
CA TYR A 95 -17.15 -9.16 5.69
C TYR A 95 -18.51 -9.35 5.01
N THR A 96 -19.05 -10.56 5.05
CA THR A 96 -20.39 -10.86 4.56
C THR A 96 -21.36 -10.88 5.74
N SER A 97 -22.35 -9.99 5.75
CA SER A 97 -23.41 -9.97 6.75
C SER A 97 -24.51 -10.98 6.38
N SER A 98 -24.93 -11.80 7.34
CA SER A 98 -26.06 -12.73 7.23
C SER A 98 -27.38 -12.15 7.73
N MET A 99 -27.38 -10.92 8.26
CA MET A 99 -28.49 -10.32 9.03
C MET A 99 -29.16 -9.15 8.30
N ASN A 100 -29.49 -9.28 7.01
CA ASN A 100 -30.42 -8.36 6.39
C ASN A 100 -31.86 -8.86 6.64
N PRO A 101 -32.87 -7.99 6.90
CA PRO A 101 -34.27 -8.41 7.06
C PRO A 101 -34.84 -9.17 5.85
N ARG A 102 -34.15 -9.11 4.70
CA ARG A 102 -34.49 -9.80 3.45
C ARG A 102 -33.85 -11.18 3.29
N GLY A 103 -33.07 -11.66 4.27
CA GLY A 103 -32.47 -13.01 4.24
C GLY A 103 -31.36 -13.22 3.20
N SER A 104 -30.79 -12.14 2.63
CA SER A 104 -29.71 -12.22 1.64
C SER A 104 -28.36 -11.83 2.24
N ASN A 105 -27.32 -12.63 1.95
CA ASN A 105 -25.93 -12.30 2.26
C ASN A 105 -25.50 -11.03 1.49
N GLU A 106 -24.96 -10.04 2.20
CA GLU A 106 -24.45 -8.81 1.59
C GLU A 106 -23.03 -8.47 2.08
N PRO A 107 -22.15 -7.99 1.20
CA PRO A 107 -20.83 -7.53 1.59
C PRO A 107 -20.95 -6.17 2.26
N VAL A 108 -20.33 -6.08 3.44
CA VAL A 108 -20.16 -4.83 4.18
C VAL A 108 -18.67 -4.54 4.22
N LEU A 109 -18.28 -3.37 3.73
CA LEU A 109 -16.90 -2.87 3.79
C LEU A 109 -16.66 -2.28 5.18
N ARG A 110 -15.47 -2.52 5.74
CA ARG A 110 -15.01 -1.87 6.96
C ARG A 110 -13.86 -0.96 6.61
N MET A 111 -13.99 0.32 6.95
CA MET A 111 -12.93 1.30 6.78
C MET A 111 -12.50 1.79 8.17
N TYR A 112 -11.23 1.59 8.48
CA TYR A 112 -10.61 2.02 9.71
C TYR A 112 -9.86 3.33 9.48
N GLY A 113 -9.76 4.15 10.52
CA GLY A 113 -8.93 5.33 10.45
C GLY A 113 -9.00 6.21 11.70
N VAL A 114 -8.47 7.43 11.56
CA VAL A 114 -8.25 8.33 12.69
C VAL A 114 -8.67 9.75 12.34
N THR A 115 -9.41 10.39 13.24
CA THR A 115 -9.78 11.82 13.13
C THR A 115 -8.57 12.73 13.37
N THR A 116 -8.69 14.02 13.03
CA THR A 116 -7.64 15.03 13.32
C THR A 116 -7.30 15.14 14.80
N THR A 117 -8.25 14.84 15.68
CA THR A 117 -8.08 14.87 17.14
C THR A 117 -7.56 13.56 17.73
N GLY A 118 -7.26 12.56 16.89
CA GLY A 118 -6.70 11.28 17.33
C GLY A 118 -7.72 10.24 17.82
N ASN A 119 -9.01 10.43 17.53
CA ASN A 119 -10.03 9.41 17.83
C ASN A 119 -10.08 8.33 16.75
N SER A 120 -10.14 7.05 17.15
CA SER A 120 -10.25 5.92 16.23
C SER A 120 -11.67 5.73 15.70
N VAL A 121 -11.75 5.42 14.40
CA VAL A 121 -13.01 5.29 13.65
C VAL A 121 -13.06 3.93 12.97
N LEU A 122 -14.23 3.27 13.07
CA LEU A 122 -14.65 2.21 12.17
C LEU A 122 -15.96 2.62 11.48
N ALA A 123 -15.93 2.72 10.15
CA ALA A 123 -17.12 2.86 9.33
C ALA A 123 -17.50 1.53 8.68
N HIS A 124 -18.70 1.05 8.98
CA HIS A 124 -19.38 -0.05 8.28
C HIS A 124 -20.12 0.52 7.07
N ILE A 125 -19.61 0.24 5.88
CA ILE A 125 -20.06 0.82 4.63
C ILE A 125 -20.89 -0.21 3.87
N THR A 126 -22.17 0.12 3.65
CA THR A 126 -23.16 -0.75 2.98
C THR A 126 -23.56 -0.19 1.61
N GLY A 127 -24.23 -1.00 0.79
CA GLY A 127 -24.75 -0.54 -0.51
C GLY A 127 -23.70 -0.43 -1.62
N PHE A 128 -22.63 -1.21 -1.54
CA PHE A 128 -21.67 -1.39 -2.62
C PHE A 128 -21.55 -2.87 -2.98
N ASP A 129 -22.08 -3.24 -4.14
CA ASP A 129 -22.12 -4.64 -4.59
C ASP A 129 -20.99 -4.94 -5.59
N PRO A 130 -20.40 -6.15 -5.52
CA PRO A 130 -19.39 -6.58 -6.47
C PRO A 130 -19.99 -6.79 -7.86
N TYR A 131 -19.24 -6.42 -8.88
CA TYR A 131 -19.67 -6.57 -10.27
C TYR A 131 -18.50 -6.86 -11.21
N PHE A 132 -18.82 -7.32 -12.41
CA PHE A 132 -17.90 -7.47 -13.53
C PHE A 132 -18.66 -7.31 -14.86
N TYR A 133 -17.96 -7.37 -15.99
CA TYR A 133 -18.58 -7.18 -17.30
C TYR A 133 -18.31 -8.33 -18.28
N VAL A 134 -19.23 -8.52 -19.21
CA VAL A 134 -19.05 -9.30 -20.44
C VAL A 134 -19.62 -8.53 -21.62
N CYS A 135 -19.07 -8.72 -22.82
CA CYS A 135 -19.64 -8.12 -24.03
C CYS A 135 -20.98 -8.81 -24.36
N ALA A 136 -21.99 -8.05 -24.77
CA ALA A 136 -23.21 -8.62 -25.32
C ALA A 136 -22.89 -9.38 -26.61
N TRP A 137 -23.70 -10.40 -26.95
CA TRP A 137 -23.55 -11.11 -28.22
C TRP A 137 -24.01 -10.20 -29.39
N PRO A 138 -23.55 -10.46 -30.63
CA PRO A 138 -23.76 -9.55 -31.76
C PRO A 138 -25.21 -9.16 -32.02
N ASP A 139 -26.13 -10.12 -31.96
CA ASP A 139 -27.56 -9.92 -32.24
C ASP A 139 -28.39 -9.71 -30.96
N PHE A 140 -27.78 -9.18 -29.90
CA PHE A 140 -28.50 -8.87 -28.67
C PHE A 140 -29.44 -7.68 -28.88
N ASP A 141 -30.73 -7.88 -28.62
CA ASP A 141 -31.73 -6.82 -28.58
C ASP A 141 -31.98 -6.36 -27.13
N PRO A 142 -31.66 -5.10 -26.78
CA PRO A 142 -31.95 -4.55 -25.46
C PRO A 142 -33.44 -4.47 -25.10
N HIS A 143 -34.34 -4.49 -26.09
CA HIS A 143 -35.79 -4.38 -25.92
C HIS A 143 -36.48 -5.74 -25.78
N SER A 144 -35.77 -6.84 -26.01
CA SER A 144 -36.30 -8.19 -25.87
C SER A 144 -36.25 -8.69 -24.41
N SER A 145 -36.84 -9.86 -24.15
CA SER A 145 -36.73 -10.54 -22.86
C SER A 145 -35.33 -11.13 -22.60
N ASP A 146 -34.40 -11.03 -23.54
CA ASP A 146 -33.10 -11.72 -23.51
C ASP A 146 -32.26 -11.37 -22.28
N LEU A 147 -32.27 -10.11 -21.85
CA LEU A 147 -31.52 -9.69 -20.66
C LEU A 147 -32.04 -10.38 -19.39
N ARG A 148 -33.36 -10.52 -19.27
CA ARG A 148 -34.02 -11.21 -18.14
C ARG A 148 -33.73 -12.71 -18.19
N VAL A 149 -33.83 -13.33 -19.37
CA VAL A 149 -33.51 -14.75 -19.57
C VAL A 149 -32.05 -15.02 -19.25
N PHE A 150 -31.12 -14.15 -19.68
CA PHE A 150 -29.71 -14.22 -19.32
C PHE A 150 -29.48 -14.12 -17.81
N GLN A 151 -30.08 -13.14 -17.15
CA GLN A 151 -29.96 -12.98 -15.69
C GLN A 151 -30.44 -14.23 -14.94
N GLN A 152 -31.58 -14.79 -15.34
CA GLN A 152 -32.13 -16.01 -14.73
C GLN A 152 -31.23 -17.22 -14.97
N ALA A 153 -30.75 -17.41 -16.20
CA ALA A 153 -29.84 -18.49 -16.54
C ALA A 153 -28.54 -18.42 -15.74
N LEU A 154 -27.92 -17.24 -15.66
CA LEU A 154 -26.70 -17.04 -14.89
C LEU A 154 -26.93 -17.21 -13.38
N ASN A 155 -28.05 -16.73 -12.85
CA ASN A 155 -28.40 -16.95 -11.45
C ASN A 155 -28.51 -18.45 -11.15
N ASN A 156 -29.25 -19.20 -11.96
CA ASN A 156 -29.42 -20.64 -11.78
C ASN A 156 -28.08 -21.39 -11.89
N ALA A 157 -27.24 -21.03 -12.86
CA ALA A 157 -25.91 -21.61 -13.02
C ALA A 157 -25.01 -21.34 -11.80
N LEU A 158 -25.02 -20.11 -11.27
CA LEU A 158 -24.24 -19.73 -10.09
C LEU A 158 -24.75 -20.39 -8.82
N VAL A 159 -26.06 -20.45 -8.59
CA VAL A 159 -26.65 -21.11 -7.41
C VAL A 159 -26.30 -22.59 -7.37
N ASN A 160 -26.20 -23.22 -8.54
CA ASN A 160 -25.77 -24.61 -8.68
C ASN A 160 -24.23 -24.79 -8.61
N GLU A 161 -23.44 -23.70 -8.58
CA GLU A 161 -21.98 -23.73 -8.48
C GLU A 161 -21.51 -23.97 -7.02
N GLY A 162 -21.70 -25.20 -6.54
CA GLY A 162 -21.06 -25.79 -5.36
C GLY A 162 -20.74 -24.85 -4.19
N ARG A 163 -19.46 -24.83 -3.76
CA ARG A 163 -19.00 -24.12 -2.55
C ARG A 163 -19.15 -22.59 -2.60
N ALA A 164 -19.14 -21.98 -3.79
CA ALA A 164 -19.08 -20.52 -3.93
C ALA A 164 -20.45 -19.84 -3.70
N ALA A 165 -21.54 -20.54 -4.00
CA ALA A 165 -22.91 -20.04 -3.85
C ALA A 165 -23.71 -20.74 -2.74
N ARG A 166 -23.06 -21.54 -1.88
CA ARG A 166 -23.72 -22.29 -0.81
C ARG A 166 -24.58 -21.35 0.06
N GLY A 167 -25.89 -21.59 0.08
CA GLY A 167 -26.87 -20.78 0.83
C GLY A 167 -27.33 -19.49 0.15
N CYS A 168 -26.87 -19.19 -1.07
CA CYS A 168 -27.30 -18.02 -1.82
C CYS A 168 -28.45 -18.39 -2.77
N LYS A 169 -29.66 -17.88 -2.54
CA LYS A 169 -30.81 -18.07 -3.46
C LYS A 169 -30.79 -17.10 -4.65
N HIS A 170 -30.18 -15.94 -4.46
CA HIS A 170 -30.10 -14.85 -5.45
C HIS A 170 -28.64 -14.45 -5.64
N ALA A 171 -27.89 -15.26 -6.39
CA ALA A 171 -26.47 -15.04 -6.67
C ALA A 171 -26.23 -13.82 -7.58
N VAL A 172 -27.13 -13.59 -8.55
CA VAL A 172 -27.12 -12.41 -9.43
C VAL A 172 -28.16 -11.42 -8.95
N LYS A 173 -27.71 -10.24 -8.49
CA LYS A 173 -28.59 -9.17 -8.02
C LYS A 173 -29.20 -8.39 -9.18
N LYS A 174 -28.39 -8.08 -10.19
CA LYS A 174 -28.80 -7.24 -11.32
C LYS A 174 -27.91 -7.48 -12.54
N VAL A 175 -28.51 -7.49 -13.72
CA VAL A 175 -27.79 -7.34 -14.99
C VAL A 175 -28.31 -6.08 -15.68
N GLU A 176 -27.39 -5.18 -16.06
CA GLU A 176 -27.72 -3.95 -16.79
C GLU A 176 -26.86 -3.83 -18.05
N THR A 177 -27.44 -3.25 -19.11
CA THR A 177 -26.71 -2.94 -20.34
C THR A 177 -25.98 -1.62 -20.18
N VAL A 178 -24.71 -1.57 -20.58
CA VAL A 178 -23.88 -0.36 -20.54
C VAL A 178 -23.10 -0.21 -21.83
N GLN A 179 -22.92 1.02 -22.28
CA GLN A 179 -22.08 1.34 -23.44
C GLN A 179 -20.65 1.63 -22.98
N LYS A 180 -19.70 0.75 -23.33
CA LYS A 180 -18.29 0.82 -22.91
C LYS A 180 -17.35 0.44 -24.05
N SER A 181 -16.07 0.76 -23.90
CA SER A 181 -15.02 0.33 -24.82
C SER A 181 -14.09 -0.68 -24.15
N SER A 182 -13.61 -1.67 -24.89
CA SER A 182 -12.52 -2.52 -24.39
C SER A 182 -11.24 -1.69 -24.30
N MET A 183 -10.49 -1.82 -23.21
CA MET A 183 -9.16 -1.21 -23.09
C MET A 183 -8.12 -1.87 -24.03
N TRP A 184 -8.42 -3.05 -24.55
CA TRP A 184 -7.51 -3.81 -25.40
C TRP A 184 -7.78 -3.55 -26.88
N GLN A 185 -6.75 -3.03 -27.56
CA GLN A 185 -6.74 -2.60 -28.96
C GLN A 185 -7.67 -1.43 -29.26
N TYR A 186 -7.26 -0.59 -30.19
CA TYR A 186 -8.07 0.50 -30.72
C TYR A 186 -9.25 -0.06 -31.50
N GLN A 187 -10.45 0.42 -31.18
CA GLN A 187 -11.69 0.02 -31.84
C GLN A 187 -12.24 1.22 -32.60
N MET A 188 -12.31 1.13 -33.93
CA MET A 188 -12.84 2.22 -34.78
C MET A 188 -14.31 2.54 -34.50
N LYS A 189 -15.10 1.51 -34.13
CA LYS A 189 -16.51 1.68 -33.75
C LYS A 189 -16.60 2.18 -32.31
N GLN A 190 -17.39 3.24 -32.12
CA GLN A 190 -17.78 3.74 -30.80
C GLN A 190 -18.44 2.62 -29.98
N LYS A 191 -18.26 2.71 -28.65
CA LYS A 191 -18.79 1.89 -27.55
C LYS A 191 -19.63 0.66 -27.94
N ARG A 192 -19.26 -0.51 -27.42
CA ARG A 192 -20.06 -1.73 -27.52
C ARG A 192 -21.01 -1.84 -26.34
N THR A 193 -22.09 -2.60 -26.52
CA THR A 193 -22.97 -3.01 -25.44
C THR A 193 -22.28 -4.09 -24.59
N PHE A 194 -22.15 -3.82 -23.30
CA PHE A 194 -21.70 -4.78 -22.29
C PHE A 194 -22.84 -5.08 -21.31
N PHE A 195 -22.86 -6.29 -20.77
CA PHE A 195 -23.63 -6.61 -19.58
C PHE A 195 -22.77 -6.34 -18.36
N LYS A 196 -23.21 -5.42 -17.50
CA LYS A 196 -22.68 -5.25 -16.16
C LYS A 196 -23.46 -6.17 -15.21
N ILE A 197 -22.77 -7.15 -14.68
CA ILE A 197 -23.34 -8.20 -13.85
C ILE A 197 -22.98 -7.90 -12.41
N THR A 198 -23.99 -7.57 -11.60
CA THR A 198 -23.85 -7.34 -10.16
C THR A 198 -24.22 -8.62 -9.42
N VAL A 199 -23.30 -9.11 -8.58
CA VAL A 199 -23.46 -10.37 -7.84
C VAL A 199 -23.59 -10.11 -6.34
N ALA A 200 -24.14 -11.08 -5.61
CA ALA A 200 -24.45 -10.89 -4.20
C ALA A 200 -23.21 -10.74 -3.30
N ILE A 201 -22.13 -11.48 -3.56
CA ILE A 201 -20.91 -11.47 -2.73
C ILE A 201 -19.64 -11.58 -3.59
N PRO A 202 -18.49 -11.05 -3.14
CA PRO A 202 -17.28 -10.96 -3.97
C PRO A 202 -16.77 -12.28 -4.57
N PRO A 203 -16.82 -13.43 -3.86
CA PRO A 203 -16.39 -14.72 -4.43
C PRO A 203 -17.16 -15.15 -5.70
N LEU A 204 -18.41 -14.68 -5.87
CA LEU A 204 -19.24 -15.00 -7.04
C LEU A 204 -18.74 -14.33 -8.33
N VAL A 205 -17.89 -13.30 -8.26
CA VAL A 205 -17.31 -12.66 -9.45
C VAL A 205 -16.40 -13.65 -10.20
N ALA A 206 -15.50 -14.31 -9.47
CA ALA A 206 -14.59 -15.29 -10.05
C ALA A 206 -15.34 -16.55 -10.53
N ALA A 207 -16.41 -16.92 -9.82
CA ALA A 207 -17.30 -18.02 -10.16
C ALA A 207 -18.06 -17.73 -11.48
N GLY A 208 -18.73 -16.57 -11.54
CA GLY A 208 -19.46 -16.10 -12.71
C GLY A 208 -18.58 -15.96 -13.95
N ARG A 209 -17.35 -15.46 -13.79
CA ARG A 209 -16.35 -15.46 -14.87
C ARG A 209 -16.12 -16.85 -15.43
N ARG A 210 -15.78 -17.84 -14.60
CA ARG A 210 -15.48 -19.20 -15.06
C ARG A 210 -16.65 -19.83 -15.79
N LEU A 211 -17.86 -19.66 -15.26
CA LEU A 211 -19.09 -20.16 -15.89
C LEU A 211 -19.32 -19.52 -17.25
N LEU A 212 -19.24 -18.19 -17.33
CA LEU A 212 -19.49 -17.46 -18.57
C LEU A 212 -18.43 -17.73 -19.64
N GLU A 213 -17.16 -17.84 -19.26
CA GLU A 213 -16.07 -18.20 -20.20
C GLU A 213 -16.20 -19.66 -20.71
N ARG A 214 -16.68 -20.60 -19.88
CA ARG A 214 -17.00 -21.98 -20.32
C ARG A 214 -18.28 -22.07 -21.15
N GLY A 215 -19.21 -21.16 -20.90
CA GLY A 215 -20.50 -21.07 -21.53
C GLY A 215 -21.65 -21.57 -20.66
N ILE A 216 -22.82 -20.98 -20.88
CA ILE A 216 -24.06 -21.27 -20.18
C ILE A 216 -25.22 -21.42 -21.18
N LYS A 217 -26.25 -22.17 -20.78
CA LYS A 217 -27.49 -22.29 -21.56
C LYS A 217 -28.39 -21.09 -21.27
N ILE A 218 -28.73 -20.30 -22.29
CA ILE A 218 -29.60 -19.14 -22.24
C ILE A 218 -30.78 -19.40 -23.19
N GLY A 219 -31.96 -19.66 -22.63
CA GLY A 219 -33.09 -20.18 -23.40
C GLY A 219 -32.73 -21.52 -24.06
N SER A 220 -32.85 -21.58 -25.39
CA SER A 220 -32.47 -22.76 -26.20
C SER A 220 -31.00 -22.78 -26.61
N SER A 221 -30.28 -21.65 -26.50
CA SER A 221 -28.93 -21.50 -27.04
C SER A 221 -27.85 -21.66 -25.96
N PHE A 222 -26.75 -22.34 -26.31
CA PHE A 222 -25.55 -22.33 -25.49
C PHE A 222 -24.66 -21.15 -25.94
N LYS A 223 -24.26 -20.27 -25.01
CA LYS A 223 -23.40 -19.12 -25.34
C LYS A 223 -22.23 -19.03 -24.36
N SER A 224 -21.04 -18.71 -24.89
CA SER A 224 -19.83 -18.42 -24.12
C SER A 224 -19.45 -16.94 -24.27
N PHE A 225 -18.87 -16.39 -23.21
CA PHE A 225 -18.47 -14.99 -23.10
C PHE A 225 -17.01 -14.92 -22.69
N SER A 226 -16.12 -14.78 -23.67
CA SER A 226 -14.68 -14.65 -23.44
C SER A 226 -14.10 -13.48 -24.26
N PRO A 227 -13.28 -12.61 -23.65
CA PRO A 227 -12.92 -12.59 -22.24
C PRO A 227 -14.04 -11.99 -21.36
N ALA A 228 -14.07 -12.35 -20.07
CA ALA A 228 -14.71 -11.51 -19.07
C ALA A 228 -13.83 -10.28 -18.77
N TYR A 229 -14.44 -9.20 -18.28
CA TYR A 229 -13.77 -7.94 -18.00
C TYR A 229 -13.88 -7.61 -16.52
N GLU A 230 -12.79 -7.14 -15.94
CA GLU A 230 -12.66 -6.71 -14.54
C GLU A 230 -12.94 -7.78 -13.47
N ALA A 231 -13.22 -9.01 -13.89
CA ALA A 231 -13.59 -10.13 -13.01
C ALA A 231 -12.42 -10.72 -12.19
N SER A 232 -11.25 -10.10 -12.23
CA SER A 232 -10.09 -10.42 -11.37
C SER A 232 -9.67 -9.26 -10.47
N PHE A 233 -10.39 -8.13 -10.51
CA PHE A 233 -10.04 -6.95 -9.74
C PHE A 233 -10.49 -7.10 -8.27
N PRO A 234 -9.61 -6.88 -7.28
CA PRO A 234 -9.97 -7.05 -5.86
C PRO A 234 -11.12 -6.13 -5.45
N PHE A 235 -12.09 -6.66 -4.69
CA PHE A 235 -13.29 -5.94 -4.29
C PHE A 235 -13.03 -4.63 -3.52
N ILE A 236 -12.04 -4.62 -2.62
CA ILE A 236 -11.65 -3.41 -1.88
C ILE A 236 -11.09 -2.35 -2.83
N LEU A 237 -10.21 -2.75 -3.77
CA LEU A 237 -9.69 -1.81 -4.77
C LEU A 237 -10.78 -1.34 -5.73
N ARG A 238 -11.75 -2.20 -6.09
CA ARG A 238 -12.95 -1.84 -6.86
C ARG A 238 -13.72 -0.72 -6.17
N TYR A 239 -14.01 -0.87 -4.88
CA TYR A 239 -14.63 0.20 -4.09
C TYR A 239 -13.81 1.49 -4.09
N MET A 240 -12.50 1.39 -3.83
CA MET A 240 -11.60 2.54 -3.80
C MET A 240 -11.51 3.29 -5.15
N VAL A 241 -11.52 2.56 -6.26
CA VAL A 241 -11.53 3.14 -7.61
C VAL A 241 -12.88 3.78 -7.92
N ASP A 242 -13.98 3.12 -7.59
CA ASP A 242 -15.32 3.61 -7.93
C ASP A 242 -15.73 4.84 -7.12
N LYS A 243 -15.20 4.98 -5.90
CA LYS A 243 -15.46 6.11 -4.99
C LYS A 243 -14.30 7.10 -4.89
N ASP A 244 -13.29 6.95 -5.72
CA ASP A 244 -12.13 7.86 -5.78
C ASP A 244 -11.44 8.02 -4.40
N ILE A 245 -11.43 6.93 -3.63
CA ILE A 245 -10.76 6.81 -2.32
C ILE A 245 -9.32 6.33 -2.55
N VAL A 246 -8.38 6.96 -1.86
CA VAL A 246 -6.98 6.51 -1.78
C VAL A 246 -6.60 6.22 -0.32
N SER A 247 -5.68 5.29 -0.11
CA SER A 247 -5.22 4.97 1.25
C SER A 247 -4.37 6.12 1.81
N GLY A 248 -4.55 6.45 3.09
CA GLY A 248 -3.99 7.67 3.67
C GLY A 248 -4.68 8.96 3.20
N GLY A 249 -5.76 8.86 2.42
CA GLY A 249 -6.65 9.97 2.10
C GLY A 249 -7.68 10.23 3.19
N TRP A 250 -8.34 11.38 3.13
CA TRP A 250 -9.41 11.74 4.08
C TRP A 250 -10.78 11.37 3.52
N CYS A 251 -11.62 10.84 4.40
CA CYS A 251 -13.03 10.58 4.12
C CYS A 251 -13.89 11.34 5.14
N GLU A 252 -15.08 11.75 4.72
CA GLU A 252 -16.02 12.49 5.55
C GLU A 252 -17.41 11.86 5.49
N MET A 253 -18.03 11.79 6.67
CA MET A 253 -19.40 11.33 6.87
C MET A 253 -20.27 12.53 7.23
N PRO A 254 -21.15 13.01 6.33
CA PRO A 254 -21.92 14.22 6.55
C PRO A 254 -23.00 14.07 7.63
N PRO A 255 -23.48 15.20 8.21
CA PRO A 255 -24.60 15.18 9.15
C PRO A 255 -25.85 14.52 8.55
N GLY A 256 -26.53 13.72 9.35
CA GLY A 256 -27.76 13.00 8.98
C GLY A 256 -27.55 11.80 8.04
N LYS A 257 -26.31 11.51 7.63
CA LYS A 257 -26.00 10.43 6.67
C LYS A 257 -25.41 9.17 7.28
N TYR A 258 -24.97 9.25 8.52
CA TYR A 258 -24.42 8.12 9.26
C TYR A 258 -25.23 7.87 10.54
N ARG A 259 -25.10 6.65 11.06
CA ARG A 259 -25.67 6.26 12.35
C ARG A 259 -24.57 5.74 13.27
N LEU A 260 -24.44 6.32 14.45
CA LEU A 260 -23.60 5.77 15.50
C LEU A 260 -24.17 4.42 15.97
N ARG A 261 -23.33 3.39 16.08
CA ARG A 261 -23.74 2.13 16.68
C ARG A 261 -23.80 2.28 18.21
N PRO A 262 -24.89 1.85 18.87
CA PRO A 262 -24.94 1.80 20.32
C PRO A 262 -23.92 0.79 20.85
N GLU A 263 -23.45 0.96 22.08
CA GLU A 263 -22.38 0.15 22.67
C GLU A 263 -22.68 -1.35 22.61
N SER A 264 -23.94 -1.75 22.80
CA SER A 264 -24.40 -3.15 22.71
C SER A 264 -24.28 -3.77 21.32
N LYS A 265 -24.16 -2.96 20.26
CA LYS A 265 -24.03 -3.40 18.86
C LYS A 265 -22.64 -3.14 18.26
N LYS A 266 -21.70 -2.61 19.05
CA LYS A 266 -20.32 -2.39 18.59
C LYS A 266 -19.56 -3.70 18.46
N GLU A 267 -19.11 -3.99 17.25
CA GLU A 267 -18.28 -5.16 16.94
C GLU A 267 -16.79 -4.87 17.13
N SER A 268 -16.41 -3.59 17.21
CA SER A 268 -15.03 -3.14 17.29
C SER A 268 -14.70 -2.44 18.59
N ARG A 269 -13.39 -2.26 18.81
CA ARG A 269 -12.81 -1.50 19.92
C ARG A 269 -12.60 -0.01 19.59
N CYS A 270 -12.99 0.44 18.40
CA CYS A 270 -12.86 1.85 18.01
C CYS A 270 -13.76 2.75 18.88
N GLN A 271 -13.32 3.99 19.12
CA GLN A 271 -14.11 4.96 19.87
C GLN A 271 -15.40 5.33 19.11
N ILE A 272 -15.27 5.53 17.80
CA ILE A 272 -16.36 5.84 16.88
C ILE A 272 -16.63 4.60 16.02
N GLU A 273 -17.83 4.04 16.11
CA GLU A 273 -18.28 2.96 15.22
C GLU A 273 -19.62 3.34 14.60
N VAL A 274 -19.67 3.36 13.26
CA VAL A 274 -20.83 3.90 12.52
C VAL A 274 -21.24 3.00 11.38
N ASP A 275 -22.52 3.09 11.02
CA ASP A 275 -23.06 2.59 9.76
C ASP A 275 -23.26 3.76 8.80
N ILE A 276 -22.84 3.59 7.55
CA ILE A 276 -23.07 4.55 6.46
C ILE A 276 -23.31 3.82 5.14
N ASN A 277 -24.03 4.44 4.21
CA ASN A 277 -24.15 3.94 2.86
C ASN A 277 -22.97 4.45 1.99
N ALA A 278 -22.46 3.60 1.11
CA ALA A 278 -21.38 3.91 0.18
C ALA A 278 -21.62 5.14 -0.70
N LYS A 279 -22.88 5.52 -0.95
CA LYS A 279 -23.23 6.73 -1.72
C LYS A 279 -23.07 8.02 -0.92
N ASP A 280 -23.14 7.95 0.41
CA ASP A 280 -23.16 9.13 1.28
C ASP A 280 -21.77 9.42 1.90
N LEU A 281 -20.79 8.52 1.78
CA LEU A 281 -19.40 8.76 2.18
C LEU A 281 -18.69 9.65 1.16
N ILE A 282 -18.09 10.75 1.63
CA ILE A 282 -17.33 11.68 0.80
C ILE A 282 -15.83 11.33 0.87
N SER A 283 -15.17 11.26 -0.28
CA SER A 283 -13.71 11.13 -0.39
C SER A 283 -13.10 12.47 -0.79
N HIS A 284 -12.12 12.93 -0.02
CA HIS A 284 -11.43 14.20 -0.27
C HIS A 284 -10.10 13.98 -1.00
N PRO A 285 -9.80 14.73 -2.08
CA PRO A 285 -8.48 14.72 -2.70
C PRO A 285 -7.39 15.15 -1.70
N SER A 286 -6.22 14.51 -1.75
CA SER A 286 -5.08 14.82 -0.86
C SER A 286 -4.39 16.14 -1.21
N GLN A 287 -5.09 17.26 -1.04
CA GLN A 287 -4.63 18.62 -1.36
C GLN A 287 -5.11 19.60 -0.28
N GLY A 288 -4.37 20.70 -0.09
CA GLY A 288 -4.76 21.74 0.84
C GLY A 288 -4.86 21.22 2.28
N GLU A 289 -6.00 21.39 2.93
CA GLU A 289 -6.20 20.91 4.31
C GLU A 289 -6.18 19.38 4.43
N TRP A 290 -6.56 18.66 3.36
CA TRP A 290 -6.63 17.20 3.29
C TRP A 290 -5.29 16.56 2.92
N GLU A 291 -4.23 17.35 2.72
CA GLU A 291 -2.85 16.86 2.60
C GLU A 291 -2.31 16.37 3.95
N LYS A 292 -2.82 16.95 5.05
CA LYS A 292 -2.40 16.63 6.42
C LYS A 292 -2.51 15.13 6.73
N ILE A 293 -1.68 14.67 7.65
CA ILE A 293 -1.70 13.30 8.16
C ILE A 293 -2.28 13.34 9.58
N ALA A 294 -3.18 12.42 9.90
CA ALA A 294 -3.75 12.28 11.22
C ALA A 294 -2.66 11.87 12.25
N PRO A 295 -2.87 12.14 13.55
CA PRO A 295 -1.92 11.73 14.59
C PRO A 295 -1.99 10.21 14.84
N LEU A 296 -1.45 9.42 13.91
CA LEU A 296 -1.44 7.96 13.96
C LEU A 296 -0.58 7.46 15.12
N ARG A 297 -1.07 6.48 15.88
CA ARG A 297 -0.31 5.79 16.92
C ARG A 297 0.47 4.62 16.31
N ILE A 298 1.78 4.66 16.47
CA ILE A 298 2.71 3.63 16.02
C ILE A 298 3.21 2.89 17.26
N LEU A 299 2.93 1.59 17.34
CA LEU A 299 3.48 0.69 18.35
C LEU A 299 4.65 -0.08 17.73
N SER A 300 5.84 0.10 18.28
CA SER A 300 6.99 -0.77 18.02
C SER A 300 7.20 -1.69 19.20
N PHE A 301 7.40 -2.98 18.94
CA PHE A 301 7.63 -3.95 19.99
C PHE A 301 8.69 -4.97 19.60
N ASP A 302 9.23 -5.62 20.62
CA ASP A 302 10.28 -6.65 20.54
C ASP A 302 10.05 -7.64 21.70
N ILE A 303 10.40 -8.91 21.51
CA ILE A 303 10.23 -9.96 22.52
C ILE A 303 11.56 -10.63 22.85
N GLU A 304 11.68 -11.10 24.09
CA GLU A 304 12.77 -11.98 24.50
C GLU A 304 12.23 -13.33 24.97
N CYS A 305 12.94 -14.39 24.59
CA CYS A 305 12.61 -15.77 24.95
C CYS A 305 13.78 -16.42 25.67
N ALA A 306 13.50 -17.19 26.73
CA ALA A 306 14.53 -18.00 27.39
C ALA A 306 14.65 -19.35 26.68
N SER A 307 15.72 -19.56 25.91
CA SER A 307 15.93 -20.81 25.19
C SER A 307 16.76 -21.83 25.98
N ARG A 308 16.63 -23.10 25.58
CA ARG A 308 17.53 -24.18 25.98
C ARG A 308 18.92 -23.96 25.36
N ALA A 309 19.97 -24.34 26.09
CA ALA A 309 21.37 -24.07 25.76
C ALA A 309 21.70 -24.27 24.26
N ASN A 310 22.06 -23.17 23.60
CA ASN A 310 22.47 -23.09 22.19
C ASN A 310 21.45 -23.57 21.14
N LYS A 311 20.16 -23.61 21.47
CA LYS A 311 19.09 -23.85 20.50
C LYS A 311 18.34 -22.56 20.17
N PHE A 312 17.86 -22.48 18.93
CA PHE A 312 16.92 -21.45 18.54
C PHE A 312 15.59 -21.66 19.30
N PRO A 313 14.92 -20.61 19.78
CA PRO A 313 13.68 -20.75 20.56
C PRO A 313 12.56 -21.46 19.76
N GLU A 314 11.90 -22.41 20.41
CA GLU A 314 10.71 -23.13 19.91
C GLU A 314 9.49 -22.75 20.76
N ALA A 315 8.43 -22.25 20.14
CA ALA A 315 7.28 -21.67 20.86
C ALA A 315 6.54 -22.69 21.76
N GLU A 316 6.62 -23.97 21.41
CA GLU A 316 5.98 -25.06 22.14
C GLU A 316 6.65 -25.31 23.51
N ILE A 317 7.91 -24.90 23.68
CA ILE A 317 8.73 -25.27 24.83
C ILE A 317 9.28 -24.02 25.53
N ASP A 318 9.95 -23.15 24.78
CA ASP A 318 10.73 -22.04 25.31
C ASP A 318 9.81 -20.84 25.63
N PRO A 319 9.82 -20.30 26.86
CA PRO A 319 8.89 -19.24 27.27
C PRO A 319 9.29 -17.86 26.75
N VAL A 320 8.28 -17.03 26.49
CA VAL A 320 8.45 -15.58 26.35
C VAL A 320 8.66 -15.01 27.76
N ILE A 321 9.72 -14.22 27.93
CA ILE A 321 10.13 -13.70 29.23
C ILE A 321 10.05 -12.19 29.33
N GLN A 322 10.14 -11.46 28.20
CA GLN A 322 9.96 -10.02 28.16
C GLN A 322 9.28 -9.57 26.86
N ILE A 323 8.50 -8.49 26.94
CA ILE A 323 7.91 -7.83 25.77
C ILE A 323 8.09 -6.31 25.93
N ALA A 324 9.00 -5.74 25.15
CA ALA A 324 9.25 -4.30 25.12
C ALA A 324 8.31 -3.61 24.15
N ASN A 325 7.90 -2.38 24.51
CA ASN A 325 7.00 -1.59 23.69
C ASN A 325 7.42 -0.12 23.72
N VAL A 326 7.43 0.50 22.55
CA VAL A 326 7.61 1.94 22.38
C VAL A 326 6.45 2.43 21.53
N VAL A 327 5.69 3.40 22.06
CA VAL A 327 4.55 3.98 21.35
C VAL A 327 4.86 5.41 21.01
N GLN A 328 4.76 5.76 19.74
CA GLN A 328 4.97 7.12 19.25
C GLN A 328 3.77 7.58 18.41
N VAL A 329 3.45 8.86 18.51
CA VAL A 329 2.47 9.49 17.62
C VAL A 329 3.23 10.03 16.40
N LEU A 330 2.77 9.71 15.19
CA LEU A 330 3.41 10.17 13.96
C LEU A 330 3.58 11.70 13.98
N GLY A 331 4.80 12.17 13.76
CA GLY A 331 5.17 13.59 13.77
C GLY A 331 5.58 14.13 15.15
N SER A 332 5.52 13.34 16.22
CA SER A 332 6.15 13.68 17.51
C SER A 332 7.66 13.37 17.49
N ASN A 333 8.44 14.13 18.24
CA ASN A 333 9.90 13.96 18.35
C ASN A 333 10.32 12.94 19.42
N GLU A 334 9.39 12.60 20.33
CA GLU A 334 9.64 11.72 21.46
C GLU A 334 8.51 10.69 21.60
N PRO A 335 8.82 9.48 22.08
CA PRO A 335 7.81 8.47 22.30
C PRO A 335 6.84 8.90 23.40
N MET A 336 5.56 8.67 23.15
CA MET A 336 4.48 8.91 24.11
C MET A 336 4.62 8.03 25.35
N LEU A 337 5.07 6.78 25.14
CA LEU A 337 5.13 5.74 26.16
C LEU A 337 6.25 4.72 25.84
N LYS A 338 6.92 4.26 26.88
CA LYS A 338 7.79 3.08 26.88
C LYS A 338 7.34 2.14 27.99
N THR A 339 7.05 0.89 27.67
CA THR A 339 6.62 -0.14 28.64
C THR A 339 7.38 -1.43 28.40
N ILE A 340 7.71 -2.15 29.48
CA ILE A 340 8.30 -3.48 29.41
C ILE A 340 7.46 -4.44 30.27
N PHE A 341 6.91 -5.46 29.64
CA PHE A 341 6.26 -6.56 30.35
C PHE A 341 7.33 -7.60 30.67
N THR A 342 7.44 -8.04 31.92
CA THR A 342 8.46 -9.00 32.35
C THR A 342 7.84 -10.19 33.06
N LEU A 343 8.39 -11.39 32.82
CA LEU A 343 8.17 -12.55 33.66
C LEU A 343 9.08 -12.45 34.89
N LYS A 344 8.50 -12.54 36.09
CA LYS A 344 9.12 -12.23 37.40
C LYS A 344 9.35 -10.71 37.58
N GLY A 345 9.84 -10.34 38.77
CA GLY A 345 10.18 -8.97 39.15
C GLY A 345 11.27 -8.36 38.26
N CYS A 346 11.35 -7.03 38.20
CA CYS A 346 12.38 -6.33 37.44
C CYS A 346 12.62 -4.97 38.10
N SER A 347 13.90 -4.60 38.29
CA SER A 347 14.23 -3.33 38.93
C SER A 347 13.77 -2.15 38.05
N PRO A 348 13.39 -1.00 38.64
CA PRO A 348 12.86 0.15 37.88
C PRO A 348 13.81 0.66 36.78
N ILE A 349 13.22 1.10 35.66
CA ILE A 349 13.95 1.67 34.51
C ILE A 349 13.52 3.14 34.32
N PRO A 350 14.45 4.10 34.42
CA PRO A 350 14.11 5.51 34.18
C PRO A 350 13.49 5.71 32.80
N GLY A 351 12.34 6.37 32.75
CA GLY A 351 11.62 6.68 31.50
C GLY A 351 10.85 5.51 30.88
N ALA A 352 10.76 4.34 31.53
CA ALA A 352 9.95 3.22 31.10
C ALA A 352 9.11 2.64 32.25
N GLU A 353 7.87 2.24 31.95
CA GLU A 353 6.98 1.59 32.90
C GLU A 353 7.22 0.06 32.89
N VAL A 354 7.61 -0.48 34.03
CA VAL A 354 7.89 -1.92 34.21
C VAL A 354 6.63 -2.61 34.71
N VAL A 355 6.16 -3.62 33.97
CA VAL A 355 4.93 -4.36 34.26
C VAL A 355 5.27 -5.84 34.52
N PRO A 356 5.66 -6.21 35.76
CA PRO A 356 6.02 -7.57 36.10
C PRO A 356 4.78 -8.46 36.21
N SER A 357 4.93 -9.74 35.85
CA SER A 357 3.92 -10.79 35.96
C SER A 357 4.54 -12.06 36.54
N ASN A 358 3.79 -12.82 37.34
CA ASN A 358 4.32 -14.03 37.97
C ASN A 358 4.24 -15.24 37.04
N ARG A 359 3.29 -15.23 36.11
CA ARG A 359 3.07 -16.29 35.12
C ARG A 359 3.16 -15.72 33.71
N GLU A 360 3.64 -16.53 32.78
CA GLU A 360 3.75 -16.13 31.37
C GLU A 360 2.37 -15.82 30.75
N GLY A 361 1.37 -16.67 30.99
CA GLY A 361 0.00 -16.41 30.48
C GLY A 361 -0.59 -15.09 30.97
N GLU A 362 -0.32 -14.71 32.23
CA GLU A 362 -0.68 -13.40 32.77
C GLU A 362 0.03 -12.27 32.00
N MET A 363 1.32 -12.42 31.72
CA MET A 363 2.09 -11.44 30.95
C MET A 363 1.52 -11.24 29.53
N LEU A 364 1.23 -12.34 28.83
CA LEU A 364 0.63 -12.31 27.49
C LEU A 364 -0.74 -11.63 27.50
N MET A 365 -1.60 -11.96 28.47
CA MET A 365 -2.93 -11.37 28.57
C MET A 365 -2.89 -9.89 28.98
N ARG A 366 -1.94 -9.48 29.82
CA ARG A 366 -1.69 -8.07 30.14
C ARG A 366 -1.17 -7.30 28.91
N TRP A 367 -0.29 -7.89 28.10
CA TRP A 367 0.17 -7.28 26.85
C TRP A 367 -0.96 -7.16 25.81
N LYS A 368 -1.79 -8.19 25.65
CA LYS A 368 -3.03 -8.10 24.85
C LYS A 368 -3.89 -6.93 25.33
N LYS A 369 -4.12 -6.82 26.65
CA LYS A 369 -4.92 -5.73 27.22
C LYS A 369 -4.32 -4.36 26.97
N PHE A 370 -2.98 -4.26 27.01
CA PHE A 370 -2.26 -3.06 26.64
C PHE A 370 -2.51 -2.65 25.18
N ILE A 371 -2.44 -3.58 24.23
CA ILE A 371 -2.78 -3.31 22.82
C ILE A 371 -4.22 -2.79 22.69
N GLU A 372 -5.18 -3.41 23.40
CA GLU A 372 -6.58 -2.97 23.39
C GLU A 372 -6.78 -1.54 23.91
N ILE A 373 -5.97 -1.11 24.88
CA ILE A 373 -6.07 0.21 25.51
C ILE A 373 -5.35 1.29 24.70
N ILE A 374 -4.14 0.97 24.21
CA ILE A 374 -3.34 1.90 23.41
C ILE A 374 -3.94 2.11 22.02
N ASP A 375 -4.64 1.09 21.50
CA ASP A 375 -5.33 1.08 20.20
C ASP A 375 -4.42 1.60 19.06
N PRO A 376 -3.34 0.88 18.71
CA PRO A 376 -2.38 1.37 17.72
C PRO A 376 -2.98 1.33 16.32
N ASP A 377 -2.60 2.30 15.48
CA ASP A 377 -2.99 2.31 14.06
C ASP A 377 -2.01 1.50 13.21
N ILE A 378 -0.75 1.49 13.64
CA ILE A 378 0.36 0.81 12.99
C ILE A 378 1.13 0.01 14.04
N ILE A 379 1.43 -1.24 13.73
CA ILE A 379 2.40 -2.06 14.47
C ILE A 379 3.66 -2.19 13.63
N THR A 380 4.80 -1.89 14.22
CA THR A 380 6.14 -2.00 13.65
C THR A 380 7.06 -2.73 14.64
N GLY A 381 8.32 -2.86 14.25
CA GLY A 381 9.34 -3.64 14.93
C GLY A 381 10.36 -4.10 13.88
N TYR A 382 11.21 -5.06 14.25
CA TYR A 382 12.19 -5.63 13.33
C TYR A 382 12.06 -7.14 13.28
N ASN A 383 11.54 -7.66 12.16
CA ASN A 383 11.26 -9.10 11.97
C ASN A 383 9.99 -9.61 12.68
N ILE A 384 9.08 -8.71 13.04
CA ILE A 384 7.82 -9.04 13.72
C ILE A 384 6.90 -9.96 12.92
N GLY A 385 6.93 -9.87 11.60
CA GLY A 385 6.03 -10.66 10.75
C GLY A 385 6.42 -12.12 10.64
N ASP A 386 7.72 -12.41 10.66
CA ASP A 386 8.25 -13.76 10.45
C ASP A 386 8.68 -14.44 11.76
N PHE A 387 8.91 -13.68 12.84
CA PHE A 387 9.27 -14.20 14.16
C PHE A 387 8.26 -13.80 15.26
N ASP A 388 8.23 -12.54 15.70
CA ASP A 388 7.59 -12.15 16.97
C ASP A 388 6.09 -12.47 17.04
N LEU A 389 5.30 -12.03 16.04
CA LEU A 389 3.85 -12.27 16.03
C LEU A 389 3.51 -13.77 15.92
N PRO A 390 4.09 -14.53 14.96
CA PRO A 390 3.91 -15.98 14.93
C PRO A 390 4.30 -16.67 16.24
N TYR A 391 5.43 -16.27 16.84
CA TYR A 391 5.94 -16.88 18.08
C TYR A 391 4.97 -16.65 19.23
N LEU A 392 4.51 -15.41 19.44
CA LEU A 392 3.55 -15.07 20.48
C LEU A 392 2.22 -15.84 20.33
N LEU A 393 1.69 -15.95 19.10
CA LEU A 393 0.45 -16.69 18.85
C LEU A 393 0.59 -18.19 19.09
N ASN A 394 1.67 -18.80 18.59
CA ASN A 394 1.95 -20.22 18.81
C ASN A 394 2.21 -20.52 20.29
N ARG A 395 2.96 -19.64 20.97
CA ARG A 395 3.24 -19.78 22.40
C ARG A 395 1.97 -19.72 23.22
N ALA A 396 1.11 -18.74 22.95
CA ALA A 396 -0.18 -18.62 23.63
C ALA A 396 -1.05 -19.86 23.44
N ASP A 397 -1.07 -20.45 22.24
CA ASP A 397 -1.79 -21.71 22.00
C ASP A 397 -1.18 -22.88 22.80
N ALA A 398 0.16 -23.00 22.81
CA ALA A 398 0.88 -24.04 23.55
C ALA A 398 0.59 -24.00 25.07
N ILE A 399 0.52 -22.80 25.66
CA ILE A 399 0.18 -22.62 27.09
C ILE A 399 -1.32 -22.50 27.35
N LYS A 400 -2.17 -22.72 26.33
CA LYS A 400 -3.65 -22.74 26.38
C LYS A 400 -4.31 -21.39 26.66
N GLU A 401 -3.63 -20.26 26.38
CA GLU A 401 -4.16 -18.89 26.46
C GLU A 401 -4.85 -18.48 25.15
N LYS A 402 -5.95 -19.17 24.80
CA LYS A 402 -6.65 -19.02 23.51
C LYS A 402 -7.18 -17.60 23.25
N ASP A 403 -7.44 -16.84 24.31
CA ASP A 403 -7.95 -15.47 24.21
C ASP A 403 -6.87 -14.47 23.78
N PHE A 404 -5.60 -14.83 23.82
CA PHE A 404 -4.52 -13.99 23.34
C PHE A 404 -4.65 -13.67 21.84
N ALA A 405 -5.16 -14.62 21.05
CA ALA A 405 -5.27 -14.49 19.60
C ALA A 405 -6.24 -13.38 19.13
N PHE A 406 -6.96 -12.69 20.01
CA PHE A 406 -7.85 -11.57 19.63
C PHE A 406 -7.13 -10.22 19.75
N LEU A 407 -6.14 -9.99 18.89
CA LEU A 407 -5.28 -8.79 18.91
C LEU A 407 -5.80 -7.61 18.07
N GLY A 408 -6.67 -7.88 17.08
CA GLY A 408 -7.19 -6.84 16.19
C GLY A 408 -8.27 -5.95 16.80
N ARG A 409 -8.71 -4.94 16.05
CA ARG A 409 -9.79 -4.02 16.49
C ARG A 409 -11.16 -4.68 16.54
N ILE A 410 -11.35 -5.84 15.90
CA ILE A 410 -12.62 -6.56 15.87
C ILE A 410 -12.66 -7.58 17.00
N LYS A 411 -13.58 -7.37 17.98
CA LYS A 411 -13.58 -8.06 19.27
C LYS A 411 -13.59 -9.59 19.18
N HIS A 412 -14.29 -10.13 18.18
CA HIS A 412 -14.57 -11.56 18.05
C HIS A 412 -13.88 -12.22 16.86
N LYS A 413 -12.82 -11.61 16.30
CA LYS A 413 -12.04 -12.19 15.21
C LYS A 413 -10.63 -12.51 15.70
N LYS A 414 -10.27 -13.79 15.61
CA LYS A 414 -8.93 -14.28 15.91
C LYS A 414 -7.95 -13.84 14.83
N SER A 415 -6.77 -13.44 15.26
CA SER A 415 -5.59 -13.32 14.44
C SER A 415 -5.12 -14.71 14.03
N MET A 416 -4.88 -14.90 12.73
CA MET A 416 -4.44 -16.16 12.15
C MET A 416 -3.15 -15.96 11.37
N ILE A 417 -2.24 -16.91 11.51
CA ILE A 417 -1.00 -17.00 10.73
C ILE A 417 -1.31 -17.69 9.41
N LYS A 418 -0.75 -17.17 8.32
CA LYS A 418 -0.83 -17.77 7.00
C LYS A 418 0.54 -17.74 6.34
N ASP A 419 0.94 -18.88 5.79
CA ASP A 419 2.15 -18.94 4.96
C ASP A 419 1.94 -18.20 3.65
N SER A 420 2.95 -17.42 3.26
CA SER A 420 2.92 -16.57 2.07
C SER A 420 4.25 -16.62 1.35
N THR A 421 4.21 -16.95 0.06
CA THR A 421 5.37 -16.96 -0.82
C THR A 421 5.31 -15.77 -1.75
N PHE A 422 6.34 -14.93 -1.71
CA PHE A 422 6.54 -13.83 -2.67
C PHE A 422 7.65 -14.21 -3.64
N SER A 423 7.42 -14.03 -4.95
CA SER A 423 8.45 -14.27 -5.96
C SER A 423 8.46 -13.18 -7.03
N SER A 424 9.64 -12.63 -7.30
CA SER A 424 9.89 -11.72 -8.43
C SER A 424 11.36 -11.77 -8.86
N ARG A 425 11.65 -11.49 -10.14
CA ARG A 425 13.04 -11.39 -10.64
C ARG A 425 13.86 -10.33 -9.89
N GLN A 426 13.22 -9.24 -9.46
CA GLN A 426 13.89 -8.12 -8.80
C GLN A 426 14.23 -8.41 -7.33
N GLN A 427 13.39 -9.19 -6.63
CA GLN A 427 13.50 -9.37 -5.16
C GLN A 427 13.75 -10.83 -4.75
N GLY A 428 13.85 -11.75 -5.72
CA GLY A 428 13.98 -13.18 -5.48
C GLY A 428 12.66 -13.84 -5.04
N THR A 429 12.77 -15.11 -4.64
CA THR A 429 11.69 -15.87 -3.99
C THR A 429 11.93 -15.87 -2.48
N ARG A 430 10.90 -15.58 -1.70
CA ARG A 430 10.93 -15.56 -0.25
C ARG A 430 9.66 -16.19 0.30
N GLU A 431 9.86 -17.05 1.28
CA GLU A 431 8.79 -17.55 2.14
C GLU A 431 8.71 -16.63 3.35
N SER A 432 7.48 -16.31 3.76
CA SER A 432 7.19 -15.41 4.86
C SER A 432 5.90 -15.83 5.53
N LYS A 433 5.72 -15.37 6.77
CA LYS A 433 4.46 -15.53 7.48
C LYS A 433 3.70 -14.21 7.44
N GLU A 434 2.39 -14.30 7.25
CA GLU A 434 1.47 -13.17 7.32
C GLU A 434 0.49 -13.43 8.47
N THR A 435 0.51 -12.56 9.48
CA THR A 435 -0.44 -12.61 10.58
C THR A 435 -1.59 -11.65 10.27
N SER A 436 -2.83 -12.11 10.35
CA SER A 436 -4.00 -11.25 10.15
C SER A 436 -4.34 -10.50 11.44
N ILE A 437 -4.21 -9.16 11.47
CA ILE A 437 -4.62 -8.32 12.61
C ILE A 437 -5.54 -7.23 12.08
N LEU A 438 -6.85 -7.46 12.16
CA LEU A 438 -7.83 -6.60 11.48
C LEU A 438 -7.86 -5.18 12.05
N GLY A 439 -7.72 -4.18 11.17
CA GLY A 439 -7.83 -2.75 11.48
C GLY A 439 -6.54 -2.09 11.95
N ILE A 440 -5.42 -2.82 11.91
CA ILE A 440 -4.10 -2.36 12.33
C ILE A 440 -3.09 -2.70 11.23
N VAL A 441 -2.41 -1.67 10.71
CA VAL A 441 -1.43 -1.84 9.63
C VAL A 441 -0.14 -2.41 10.20
N GLN A 442 0.34 -3.53 9.66
CA GLN A 442 1.66 -4.08 9.98
C GLN A 442 2.72 -3.48 9.06
N PHE A 443 3.73 -2.84 9.65
CA PHE A 443 4.77 -2.09 8.96
C PHE A 443 6.15 -2.51 9.46
N ASP A 444 6.54 -3.75 9.17
CA ASP A 444 7.79 -4.38 9.62
C ASP A 444 9.02 -3.75 8.95
N ALA A 445 9.91 -3.16 9.75
CA ALA A 445 11.03 -2.36 9.27
C ALA A 445 12.00 -3.19 8.41
N ILE A 446 12.25 -4.47 8.75
CA ILE A 446 13.19 -5.30 7.97
C ILE A 446 12.66 -5.55 6.55
N LYS A 447 11.35 -5.75 6.40
CA LYS A 447 10.71 -6.02 5.10
C LYS A 447 10.83 -4.81 4.18
N ILE A 448 10.66 -3.61 4.74
CA ILE A 448 10.76 -2.35 3.99
C ILE A 448 12.22 -2.02 3.66
N ILE A 449 13.13 -2.14 4.63
CA ILE A 449 14.54 -1.81 4.41
C ILE A 449 15.17 -2.74 3.38
N ARG A 450 14.87 -4.04 3.42
CA ARG A 450 15.29 -5.01 2.38
C ARG A 450 14.72 -4.71 1.00
N ARG A 451 13.63 -3.96 0.93
CA ARG A 451 12.97 -3.61 -0.33
C ARG A 451 13.58 -2.36 -0.95
N ASP A 452 13.83 -1.36 -0.12
CA ASP A 452 14.16 -0.01 -0.56
C ASP A 452 15.68 0.24 -0.55
N PHE A 453 16.47 -0.54 0.21
CA PHE A 453 17.92 -0.40 0.31
C PHE A 453 18.67 -1.68 -0.04
N LYS A 454 19.88 -1.53 -0.61
CA LYS A 454 20.82 -2.62 -0.87
C LYS A 454 21.98 -2.55 0.11
N LEU A 455 21.95 -3.39 1.14
CA LEU A 455 22.96 -3.45 2.21
C LEU A 455 23.67 -4.81 2.19
N THR A 456 24.88 -4.84 2.76
CA THR A 456 25.67 -6.07 2.96
C THR A 456 25.06 -6.99 4.02
N SER A 457 24.47 -6.42 5.07
CA SER A 457 23.75 -7.13 6.12
C SER A 457 22.49 -6.38 6.53
N TYR A 458 21.43 -7.14 6.82
CA TYR A 458 20.14 -6.64 7.29
C TYR A 458 19.87 -7.02 8.74
N SER A 459 20.90 -7.25 9.56
CA SER A 459 20.70 -7.33 11.02
C SER A 459 20.34 -5.95 11.57
N LEU A 460 19.52 -5.90 12.63
CA LEU A 460 19.13 -4.63 13.24
C LEU A 460 20.35 -3.85 13.72
N ASN A 461 21.39 -4.53 14.22
CA ASN A 461 22.66 -3.88 14.60
C ASN A 461 23.34 -3.19 13.41
N ASN A 462 23.51 -3.90 12.27
CA ASN A 462 24.17 -3.33 11.09
C ASN A 462 23.38 -2.15 10.50
N VAL A 463 22.05 -2.31 10.40
CA VAL A 463 21.16 -1.26 9.86
C VAL A 463 21.13 -0.03 10.78
N SER A 464 21.10 -0.24 12.10
CA SER A 464 21.15 0.86 13.07
C SER A 464 22.51 1.56 13.07
N ALA A 465 23.61 0.82 12.95
CA ALA A 465 24.93 1.41 12.83
C ALA A 465 25.06 2.23 11.54
N HIS A 466 24.62 1.68 10.42
CA HIS A 466 24.68 2.32 9.11
C HIS A 466 23.85 3.59 9.03
N PHE A 467 22.58 3.55 9.45
CA PHE A 467 21.69 4.70 9.32
C PHE A 467 21.68 5.61 10.53
N LEU A 468 21.70 5.09 11.76
CA LEU A 468 21.57 5.90 12.98
C LEU A 468 22.93 6.29 13.58
N GLY A 469 24.02 5.62 13.22
CA GLY A 469 25.30 5.74 13.93
C GLY A 469 25.23 5.17 15.34
N LYS A 470 24.25 4.30 15.63
CA LYS A 470 24.03 3.67 16.93
C LYS A 470 24.32 2.18 16.81
N GLN A 471 25.09 1.63 17.75
CA GLN A 471 25.27 0.19 17.89
C GLN A 471 24.39 -0.33 19.02
N LYS A 472 24.02 -1.61 18.96
CA LYS A 472 23.40 -2.30 20.08
C LYS A 472 24.46 -2.65 21.13
N GLU A 473 24.07 -2.67 22.40
CA GLU A 473 24.84 -3.43 23.39
C GLU A 473 24.63 -4.92 23.12
N ASP A 474 25.70 -5.70 23.05
CA ASP A 474 25.61 -7.12 22.68
C ASP A 474 25.24 -7.96 23.91
N VAL A 475 24.00 -8.44 23.97
CA VAL A 475 23.58 -9.50 24.89
C VAL A 475 23.51 -10.78 24.08
N HIS A 476 24.53 -11.63 24.22
CA HIS A 476 24.57 -12.89 23.51
C HIS A 476 23.42 -13.80 23.93
N TYR A 477 22.75 -14.47 22.99
CA TYR A 477 21.56 -15.28 23.27
C TYR A 477 21.78 -16.35 24.35
N SER A 478 23.02 -16.85 24.48
CA SER A 478 23.37 -17.89 25.46
C SER A 478 23.25 -17.43 26.91
N ILE A 479 23.36 -16.11 27.19
CA ILE A 479 23.29 -15.57 28.56
C ILE A 479 21.90 -15.06 28.94
N ILE A 480 20.94 -15.04 28.00
CA ILE A 480 19.57 -14.53 28.25
C ILE A 480 18.89 -15.35 29.36
N THR A 481 18.99 -16.68 29.28
CA THR A 481 18.39 -17.59 30.28
C THR A 481 19.01 -17.40 31.67
N ASP A 482 20.33 -17.17 31.75
CA ASP A 482 21.03 -16.92 33.01
C ASP A 482 20.64 -15.57 33.61
N LEU A 483 20.57 -14.52 32.78
CA LEU A 483 20.12 -13.18 33.20
C LEU A 483 18.67 -13.22 33.70
N GLN A 484 17.80 -14.00 33.06
CA GLN A 484 16.41 -14.17 33.47
C GLN A 484 16.28 -14.90 34.82
N ASN A 485 17.13 -15.91 35.06
CA ASN A 485 17.13 -16.70 36.29
C ASN A 485 17.86 -16.06 37.47
N GLY A 486 18.62 -14.99 37.22
CA GLY A 486 19.27 -14.18 38.26
C GLY A 486 18.31 -13.28 39.06
N THR A 487 18.76 -12.06 39.32
CA THR A 487 18.07 -11.09 40.18
C THR A 487 17.18 -10.12 39.39
N ASP A 488 16.41 -9.28 40.08
CA ASP A 488 15.66 -8.20 39.45
C ASP A 488 16.57 -7.24 38.67
N ALA A 489 17.83 -7.08 39.10
CA ALA A 489 18.82 -6.24 38.43
C ALA A 489 19.34 -6.86 37.13
N THR A 490 19.52 -8.19 37.08
CA THR A 490 19.91 -8.87 35.82
C THR A 490 18.76 -8.87 34.82
N ARG A 491 17.52 -9.04 35.28
CA ARG A 491 16.31 -8.87 34.44
C ARG A 491 16.13 -7.44 33.94
N ARG A 492 16.49 -6.44 34.77
CA ARG A 492 16.53 -5.03 34.34
C ARG A 492 17.53 -4.80 33.20
N ARG A 493 18.71 -5.41 33.25
CA ARG A 493 19.69 -5.33 32.15
C ARG A 493 19.11 -5.86 30.84
N LEU A 494 18.46 -7.03 30.88
CA LEU A 494 17.77 -7.60 29.72
C LEU A 494 16.62 -6.69 29.23
N ALA A 495 15.87 -6.11 30.15
CA ALA A 495 14.77 -5.20 29.82
C ALA A 495 15.23 -3.91 29.14
N VAL A 496 16.38 -3.35 29.54
CA VAL A 496 16.98 -2.19 28.85
C VAL A 496 17.41 -2.56 27.43
N TYR A 497 17.97 -3.75 27.24
CA TYR A 497 18.32 -4.28 25.92
C TYR A 497 17.08 -4.44 25.03
N CYS A 498 16.04 -5.15 25.50
CA CYS A 498 14.80 -5.36 24.75
C CYS A 498 14.08 -4.02 24.45
N LEU A 499 14.05 -3.07 25.40
CA LEU A 499 13.54 -1.71 25.16
C LEU A 499 14.32 -0.97 24.07
N LYS A 500 15.63 -1.20 23.98
CA LYS A 500 16.44 -0.61 22.92
C LYS A 500 16.06 -1.17 21.56
N ASP A 501 15.87 -2.49 21.49
CA ASP A 501 15.48 -3.19 20.27
C ASP A 501 14.08 -2.81 19.79
N ALA A 502 13.14 -2.56 20.69
CA ALA A 502 11.84 -1.98 20.35
C ALA A 502 11.92 -0.51 19.91
N GLU A 503 12.91 0.28 20.38
CA GLU A 503 13.06 1.70 20.03
C GLU A 503 13.70 1.92 18.66
N LEU A 504 14.71 1.13 18.31
CA LEU A 504 15.49 1.32 17.07
C LEU A 504 14.64 1.32 15.78
N PRO A 505 13.62 0.45 15.61
CA PRO A 505 12.74 0.48 14.44
C PRO A 505 12.03 1.83 14.26
N ILE A 506 11.49 2.43 15.32
CA ILE A 506 10.84 3.76 15.24
C ILE A 506 11.85 4.81 14.77
N LEU A 507 13.04 4.81 15.37
CA LEU A 507 14.10 5.75 14.97
C LEU A 507 14.51 5.57 13.51
N LEU A 508 14.56 4.34 13.01
CA LEU A 508 14.83 4.05 11.60
C LEU A 508 13.70 4.56 10.70
N LEU A 509 12.44 4.29 11.06
CA LEU A 509 11.25 4.74 10.33
C LEU A 509 11.21 6.26 10.19
N ASP A 510 11.47 6.98 11.29
CA ASP A 510 11.48 8.44 11.32
C ASP A 510 12.66 9.01 10.54
N LYS A 511 13.87 8.50 10.80
CA LYS A 511 15.08 9.00 10.14
C LYS A 511 14.97 8.84 8.63
N LEU A 512 14.50 7.69 8.15
CA LEU A 512 14.35 7.37 6.73
C LEU A 512 13.01 7.82 6.13
N MET A 513 12.15 8.48 6.91
CA MET A 513 10.81 8.92 6.50
C MET A 513 9.94 7.82 5.85
N LEU A 514 10.13 6.55 6.26
CA LEU A 514 9.57 5.40 5.54
C LEU A 514 8.05 5.44 5.49
N LEU A 515 7.40 5.74 6.63
CA LEU A 515 5.94 5.76 6.70
C LEU A 515 5.34 6.89 5.86
N ILE A 516 5.95 8.08 5.90
CA ILE A 516 5.50 9.24 5.10
C ILE A 516 5.61 8.92 3.61
N ASN A 517 6.75 8.39 3.17
CA ASN A 517 6.97 8.00 1.77
C ASN A 517 5.97 6.93 1.31
N HIS A 518 5.60 5.99 2.18
CA HIS A 518 4.60 4.97 1.86
C HIS A 518 3.17 5.51 1.83
N ILE A 519 2.81 6.46 2.70
CA ILE A 519 1.52 7.16 2.63
C ILE A 519 1.41 7.94 1.31
N GLU A 520 2.45 8.68 0.92
CA GLU A 520 2.47 9.42 -0.34
C GLU A 520 2.41 8.49 -1.56
N MET A 521 3.18 7.39 -1.55
CA MET A 521 3.10 6.36 -2.60
C MET A 521 1.69 5.75 -2.70
N ALA A 522 1.01 5.53 -1.57
CA ALA A 522 -0.35 4.99 -1.52
C ALA A 522 -1.36 5.98 -2.09
N ARG A 523 -1.21 7.28 -1.78
CA ARG A 523 -2.02 8.38 -2.34
C ARG A 523 -1.85 8.49 -3.85
N VAL A 524 -0.61 8.46 -4.35
CA VAL A 524 -0.29 8.58 -5.79
C VAL A 524 -0.78 7.37 -6.58
N THR A 525 -0.53 6.16 -6.08
CA THR A 525 -0.83 4.92 -6.82
C THR A 525 -2.23 4.37 -6.55
N GLY A 526 -2.92 4.88 -5.53
CA GLY A 526 -4.29 4.52 -5.19
C GLY A 526 -4.45 3.07 -4.70
N VAL A 527 -3.43 2.50 -4.05
CA VAL A 527 -3.47 1.18 -3.39
C VAL A 527 -3.37 1.33 -1.87
N THR A 528 -3.61 0.26 -1.10
CA THR A 528 -3.46 0.28 0.36
C THR A 528 -1.99 0.27 0.79
N ILE A 529 -1.68 0.84 1.96
CA ILE A 529 -0.33 0.79 2.54
C ILE A 529 0.14 -0.66 2.70
N THR A 530 -0.72 -1.56 3.17
CA THR A 530 -0.44 -3.00 3.27
C THR A 530 0.01 -3.58 1.92
N TYR A 531 -0.65 -3.20 0.81
CA TYR A 531 -0.25 -3.68 -0.53
C TYR A 531 1.11 -3.14 -0.98
N LEU A 532 1.54 -1.97 -0.49
CA LEU A 532 2.89 -1.49 -0.77
C LEU A 532 3.97 -2.35 -0.11
N VAL A 533 3.66 -2.98 1.03
CA VAL A 533 4.61 -3.84 1.76
C VAL A 533 4.58 -5.26 1.22
N VAL A 534 3.38 -5.84 1.01
CA VAL A 534 3.22 -7.28 0.71
C VAL A 534 3.06 -7.61 -0.78
N ARG A 535 2.90 -6.61 -1.66
CA ARG A 535 2.69 -6.82 -3.11
C ARG A 535 3.77 -6.12 -3.94
N GLY A 536 3.97 -6.63 -5.16
CA GLY A 536 4.91 -6.07 -6.13
C GLY A 536 4.36 -4.86 -6.91
N GLN A 537 5.12 -4.39 -7.90
CA GLN A 537 4.79 -3.17 -8.65
C GLN A 537 3.51 -3.26 -9.51
N GLN A 538 3.12 -4.47 -9.95
CA GLN A 538 1.99 -4.67 -10.86
C GLN A 538 0.67 -4.12 -10.31
N ILE A 539 0.40 -4.28 -9.00
CA ILE A 539 -0.87 -3.83 -8.41
C ILE A 539 -1.02 -2.30 -8.42
N LYS A 540 0.10 -1.58 -8.32
CA LYS A 540 0.14 -0.11 -8.35
C LYS A 540 -0.23 0.41 -9.74
N VAL A 541 0.35 -0.19 -10.78
CA VAL A 541 0.05 0.16 -12.18
C VAL A 541 -1.40 -0.20 -12.49
N LEU A 542 -1.86 -1.38 -12.03
CA LEU A 542 -3.23 -1.83 -12.23
C LEU A 542 -4.24 -0.84 -11.62
N SER A 543 -4.04 -0.42 -10.37
CA SER A 543 -4.96 0.54 -9.71
C SER A 543 -5.07 1.85 -10.50
N GLN A 544 -3.93 2.45 -10.89
CA GLN A 544 -3.90 3.69 -11.68
C GLN A 544 -4.61 3.52 -13.03
N LEU A 545 -4.35 2.41 -13.74
CA LEU A 545 -4.95 2.13 -15.03
C LEU A 545 -6.48 1.96 -14.93
N TYR A 546 -6.97 1.30 -13.87
CA TYR A 546 -8.41 1.16 -13.63
C TYR A 546 -9.09 2.49 -13.32
N ARG A 547 -8.43 3.39 -12.58
CA ARG A 547 -8.95 4.76 -12.34
C ARG A 547 -9.09 5.52 -13.65
N LYS A 548 -8.06 5.51 -14.50
CA LYS A 548 -8.11 6.16 -15.82
C LYS A 548 -9.12 5.52 -16.77
N ALA A 549 -9.19 4.19 -16.79
CA ALA A 549 -10.15 3.44 -17.59
C ALA A 549 -11.60 3.79 -17.20
N LYS A 550 -11.92 3.85 -15.90
CA LYS A 550 -13.24 4.26 -15.38
C LYS A 550 -13.64 5.64 -15.93
N CYS A 551 -12.77 6.64 -15.80
CA CYS A 551 -13.05 8.02 -16.23
C CYS A 551 -13.32 8.13 -17.74
N LYS A 552 -12.60 7.34 -18.56
CA LYS A 552 -12.75 7.36 -20.02
C LYS A 552 -13.71 6.30 -20.57
N GLY A 553 -14.45 5.59 -19.71
CA GLY A 553 -15.46 4.62 -20.12
C GLY A 553 -14.92 3.31 -20.70
N PHE A 554 -13.69 2.94 -20.35
CA PHE A 554 -13.08 1.67 -20.72
C PHE A 554 -13.35 0.58 -19.68
N VAL A 555 -13.37 -0.68 -20.14
CA VAL A 555 -13.37 -1.88 -19.30
C VAL A 555 -12.11 -2.70 -19.58
N VAL A 556 -11.52 -3.27 -18.52
CA VAL A 556 -10.24 -3.99 -18.60
C VAL A 556 -10.47 -5.49 -18.80
N PRO A 557 -10.08 -6.10 -19.93
CA PRO A 557 -10.28 -7.53 -20.15
C PRO A 557 -9.38 -8.36 -19.25
N VAL A 558 -9.90 -9.48 -18.76
CA VAL A 558 -9.10 -10.46 -18.04
C VAL A 558 -8.50 -11.43 -19.06
N ARG A 559 -7.21 -11.26 -19.36
CA ARG A 559 -6.49 -12.14 -20.29
C ARG A 559 -5.80 -13.27 -19.53
N PRO A 560 -5.76 -14.50 -20.08
CA PRO A 560 -4.97 -15.58 -19.52
C PRO A 560 -3.48 -15.19 -19.54
N ARG A 561 -2.73 -15.66 -18.53
CA ARG A 561 -1.28 -15.56 -18.56
C ARG A 561 -0.77 -16.50 -19.65
N VAL A 562 -0.21 -15.94 -20.71
CA VAL A 562 0.56 -16.71 -21.68
C VAL A 562 1.98 -16.77 -21.13
N GLN A 563 2.44 -17.95 -20.73
CA GLN A 563 3.86 -18.18 -20.48
C GLN A 563 4.53 -18.27 -21.85
N THR A 564 5.18 -17.18 -22.27
CA THR A 564 6.08 -17.20 -23.43
C THR A 564 7.49 -17.42 -22.90
N GLU A 565 8.16 -18.49 -23.35
CA GLU A 565 9.57 -18.74 -23.04
C GLU A 565 10.50 -17.80 -23.82
N GLU A 566 10.01 -17.20 -24.90
CA GLU A 566 10.74 -16.24 -25.72
C GLU A 566 10.95 -14.91 -24.98
N ASN A 567 12.20 -14.53 -24.82
CA ASN A 567 12.58 -13.19 -24.40
C ASN A 567 12.51 -12.23 -25.60
N PHE A 568 12.06 -11.00 -25.37
CA PHE A 568 12.13 -9.95 -26.38
C PHE A 568 13.48 -9.24 -26.35
N GLU A 569 13.91 -8.70 -27.48
CA GLU A 569 15.19 -8.01 -27.60
C GLU A 569 15.31 -6.82 -26.65
N GLY A 570 16.43 -6.73 -25.92
CA GLY A 570 16.76 -5.70 -24.91
C GLY A 570 17.49 -4.48 -25.46
N ALA A 571 17.96 -3.58 -24.61
CA ALA A 571 18.65 -2.36 -25.06
C ALA A 571 19.96 -2.68 -25.79
N THR A 572 20.31 -1.86 -26.78
CA THR A 572 21.62 -1.90 -27.44
C THR A 572 22.67 -1.28 -26.51
N VAL A 573 23.82 -1.94 -26.38
CA VAL A 573 25.00 -1.40 -25.71
C VAL A 573 26.03 -1.12 -26.79
N ILE A 574 26.45 0.14 -26.90
CA ILE A 574 27.50 0.54 -27.85
C ILE A 574 28.81 -0.12 -27.41
N GLU A 575 29.56 -0.66 -28.37
CA GLU A 575 30.86 -1.26 -28.09
C GLU A 575 31.82 -0.23 -27.49
N PRO A 576 32.33 -0.45 -26.27
CA PRO A 576 33.17 0.53 -25.61
C PRO A 576 34.57 0.54 -26.23
N LYS A 577 35.07 1.74 -26.55
CA LYS A 577 36.49 1.96 -26.84
C LYS A 577 37.27 1.85 -25.52
N LYS A 578 37.74 0.64 -25.19
CA LYS A 578 38.46 0.35 -23.94
C LYS A 578 39.77 1.13 -23.90
N GLY A 579 40.05 1.77 -22.76
CA GLY A 579 41.28 2.53 -22.56
C GLY A 579 41.25 3.31 -21.25
N TYR A 580 42.42 3.85 -20.89
CA TYR A 580 42.55 4.84 -19.83
C TYR A 580 42.54 6.23 -20.46
N TYR A 581 41.52 7.02 -20.17
CA TYR A 581 41.34 8.35 -20.74
C TYR A 581 41.78 9.40 -19.72
N GLN A 582 42.80 10.19 -20.08
CA GLN A 582 43.24 11.34 -19.28
C GLN A 582 42.43 12.61 -19.60
N GLU A 583 41.68 12.60 -20.70
CA GLU A 583 40.84 13.70 -21.15
C GLU A 583 39.44 13.61 -20.54
N PRO A 584 38.78 14.76 -20.24
CA PRO A 584 37.41 14.75 -19.72
C PRO A 584 36.41 14.10 -20.70
N ILE A 585 35.65 13.13 -20.22
CA ILE A 585 34.56 12.50 -20.97
C ILE A 585 33.23 13.13 -20.54
N THR A 586 32.54 13.76 -21.49
CA THR A 586 31.19 14.31 -21.24
C THR A 586 30.15 13.21 -21.36
N THR A 587 29.32 13.05 -20.32
CA THR A 587 28.22 12.08 -20.33
C THR A 587 26.91 12.78 -20.61
N LEU A 588 26.18 12.32 -21.63
CA LEU A 588 24.85 12.81 -22.00
C LEU A 588 23.84 11.66 -21.86
N ASP A 589 22.72 11.91 -21.20
CA ASP A 589 21.66 10.92 -20.97
C ASP A 589 20.26 11.48 -21.24
N PHE A 590 19.35 10.60 -21.63
CA PHE A 590 17.94 10.95 -21.78
C PHE A 590 17.19 10.83 -20.44
N ALA A 591 16.63 11.95 -19.99
CA ALA A 591 15.80 11.95 -18.78
C ALA A 591 14.50 11.15 -19.00
N SER A 592 14.36 10.03 -18.28
CA SER A 592 13.16 9.17 -18.32
C SER A 592 12.84 8.60 -19.72
N LEU A 593 13.86 8.10 -20.42
CA LEU A 593 13.80 7.62 -21.81
C LEU A 593 12.52 6.83 -22.18
N TYR A 594 12.24 5.69 -21.52
CA TYR A 594 11.10 4.85 -21.90
C TYR A 594 9.73 5.50 -21.65
N PRO A 595 9.45 6.13 -20.49
CA PRO A 595 8.27 6.95 -20.32
C PRO A 595 8.10 8.01 -21.42
N SER A 596 9.18 8.72 -21.77
CA SER A 596 9.17 9.76 -22.80
C SER A 596 8.80 9.21 -24.18
N ILE A 597 9.37 8.06 -24.59
CA ILE A 597 9.02 7.37 -25.83
C ILE A 597 7.54 6.97 -25.85
N MET A 598 7.03 6.40 -24.75
CA MET A 598 5.64 5.98 -24.67
C MET A 598 4.68 7.15 -24.79
N MET A 599 5.00 8.30 -24.18
CA MET A 599 4.19 9.52 -24.29
C MET A 599 4.28 10.12 -25.69
N ALA A 600 5.49 10.31 -26.23
CA ALA A 600 5.71 10.97 -27.52
C ALA A 600 5.07 10.22 -28.69
N HIS A 601 5.05 8.89 -28.66
CA HIS A 601 4.44 8.06 -29.71
C HIS A 601 3.09 7.46 -29.31
N ASN A 602 2.45 7.99 -28.25
CA ASN A 602 1.12 7.58 -27.79
C ASN A 602 0.95 6.06 -27.62
N LEU A 603 1.97 5.37 -27.07
CA LEU A 603 2.00 3.91 -26.96
C LEU A 603 1.10 3.44 -25.80
N CYS A 604 -0.04 2.84 -26.12
CA CYS A 604 -1.00 2.36 -25.13
C CYS A 604 -1.79 1.14 -25.65
N TYR A 605 -2.38 0.37 -24.72
CA TYR A 605 -3.34 -0.69 -25.05
C TYR A 605 -4.54 -0.17 -25.85
N THR A 606 -5.02 1.04 -25.52
CA THR A 606 -6.20 1.65 -26.17
C THR A 606 -5.89 2.25 -27.53
N THR A 607 -4.62 2.44 -27.86
CA THR A 607 -4.17 3.06 -29.12
C THR A 607 -3.55 2.05 -30.08
N PHE A 608 -3.25 0.84 -29.59
CA PHE A 608 -2.68 -0.24 -30.40
C PHE A 608 -3.69 -0.76 -31.44
N ILE A 609 -3.34 -0.69 -32.72
CA ILE A 609 -4.22 -1.12 -33.82
C ILE A 609 -3.97 -2.60 -34.11
N ALA A 610 -5.03 -3.40 -34.18
CA ALA A 610 -4.91 -4.80 -34.59
C ALA A 610 -4.41 -4.89 -36.04
N PRO A 611 -3.50 -5.81 -36.39
CA PRO A 611 -2.96 -5.93 -37.75
C PRO A 611 -4.05 -6.04 -38.84
N SER A 612 -5.15 -6.72 -38.54
CA SER A 612 -6.32 -6.87 -39.43
C SER A 612 -7.07 -5.55 -39.70
N ASP A 613 -6.92 -4.56 -38.83
CA ASP A 613 -7.65 -3.29 -38.87
C ASP A 613 -6.81 -2.15 -39.42
N VAL A 614 -5.48 -2.31 -39.57
CA VAL A 614 -4.60 -1.27 -40.13
C VAL A 614 -5.05 -0.83 -41.52
N LYS A 615 -5.46 -1.78 -42.38
CA LYS A 615 -5.93 -1.49 -43.75
C LYS A 615 -7.21 -0.64 -43.81
N LYS A 616 -7.93 -0.54 -42.70
CA LYS A 616 -9.20 0.21 -42.59
C LYS A 616 -8.97 1.64 -42.04
N MET A 617 -7.75 1.97 -41.62
CA MET A 617 -7.38 3.29 -41.10
C MET A 617 -6.76 4.15 -42.19
N ASP A 618 -6.92 5.47 -42.10
CA ASP A 618 -6.15 6.41 -42.88
C ASP A 618 -4.68 6.39 -42.40
N PRO A 619 -3.68 6.25 -43.29
CA PRO A 619 -2.26 6.33 -42.94
C PRO A 619 -1.85 7.59 -42.16
N LYS A 620 -2.60 8.70 -42.29
CA LYS A 620 -2.31 9.93 -41.53
C LYS A 620 -2.68 9.83 -40.05
N ASP A 621 -3.53 8.89 -39.67
CA ASP A 621 -4.13 8.78 -38.33
C ASP A 621 -3.34 7.87 -37.37
N TYR A 622 -2.31 7.18 -37.87
CA TYR A 622 -1.49 6.27 -37.07
C TYR A 622 0.01 6.43 -37.33
N VAL A 623 0.80 5.88 -36.41
CA VAL A 623 2.25 5.74 -36.53
C VAL A 623 2.63 4.27 -36.54
N LYS A 624 3.61 3.91 -37.38
CA LYS A 624 4.18 2.56 -37.44
C LYS A 624 5.49 2.55 -36.67
N THR A 625 5.58 1.65 -35.69
CA THR A 625 6.84 1.41 -34.98
C THR A 625 7.82 0.66 -35.89
N PRO A 626 9.12 0.69 -35.57
CA PRO A 626 10.11 -0.09 -36.32
C PRO A 626 9.86 -1.59 -36.43
N LEU A 627 9.17 -2.17 -35.44
CA LEU A 627 8.78 -3.59 -35.45
C LEU A 627 7.48 -3.84 -36.25
N GLY A 628 6.97 -2.81 -36.93
CA GLY A 628 5.77 -2.90 -37.76
C GLY A 628 4.43 -2.74 -37.03
N HIS A 629 4.43 -2.67 -35.69
CA HIS A 629 3.20 -2.41 -34.92
C HIS A 629 2.67 -0.99 -35.17
N CYS A 630 1.36 -0.84 -35.28
CA CYS A 630 0.71 0.44 -35.57
C CYS A 630 -0.06 0.95 -34.34
N PHE A 631 0.05 2.25 -34.05
CA PHE A 631 -0.65 2.92 -32.95
C PHE A 631 -1.31 4.19 -33.47
N VAL A 632 -2.53 4.48 -33.06
CA VAL A 632 -3.20 5.74 -33.43
C VAL A 632 -2.47 6.93 -32.83
N LYS A 633 -2.44 8.03 -33.57
CA LYS A 633 -1.85 9.28 -33.11
C LYS A 633 -2.69 9.91 -31.99
N GLN A 634 -2.07 10.78 -31.20
CA GLN A 634 -2.69 11.39 -30.04
C GLN A 634 -3.89 12.29 -30.41
N GLU A 635 -3.85 12.92 -31.58
CA GLU A 635 -4.90 13.79 -32.11
C GLU A 635 -6.19 13.02 -32.42
N VAL A 636 -6.07 11.72 -32.70
CA VAL A 636 -7.20 10.82 -32.96
C VAL A 636 -7.74 10.25 -31.65
N HIS A 637 -6.84 9.72 -30.82
CA HIS A 637 -7.21 9.15 -29.52
C HIS A 637 -6.04 9.17 -28.55
N GLU A 638 -6.19 9.88 -27.44
CA GLU A 638 -5.18 9.93 -26.39
C GLU A 638 -5.16 8.66 -25.53
N GLY A 639 -4.02 7.97 -25.47
CA GLY A 639 -3.84 6.74 -24.71
C GLY A 639 -3.84 6.93 -23.18
N LEU A 640 -4.28 5.89 -22.45
CA LEU A 640 -4.32 5.89 -20.98
C LEU A 640 -2.93 5.87 -20.32
N LEU A 641 -1.99 5.09 -20.88
CA LEU A 641 -0.65 4.94 -20.30
C LEU A 641 0.15 6.26 -20.35
N PRO A 642 0.17 7.01 -21.47
CA PRO A 642 0.76 8.35 -21.51
C PRO A 642 0.23 9.31 -20.45
N GLU A 643 -1.06 9.22 -20.10
CA GLU A 643 -1.66 10.04 -19.04
C GLU A 643 -1.14 9.66 -17.65
N VAL A 644 -1.16 8.36 -17.31
CA VAL A 644 -0.60 7.85 -16.04
C VAL A 644 0.88 8.25 -15.90
N LEU A 645 1.66 8.14 -16.98
CA LEU A 645 3.08 8.49 -16.95
C LEU A 645 3.32 9.98 -16.71
N ARG A 646 2.49 10.86 -17.28
CA ARG A 646 2.56 12.31 -17.03
C ARG A 646 2.32 12.64 -15.55
N GLU A 647 1.35 12.00 -14.92
CA GLU A 647 1.05 12.19 -13.49
C GLU A 647 2.22 11.73 -12.62
N LEU A 648 2.77 10.54 -12.90
CA LEU A 648 3.93 10.01 -12.18
C LEU A 648 5.17 10.91 -12.35
N LEU A 649 5.41 11.44 -13.55
CA LEU A 649 6.52 12.37 -13.80
C LEU A 649 6.31 13.72 -13.11
N ALA A 650 5.07 14.22 -13.06
CA ALA A 650 4.73 15.44 -12.33
C ALA A 650 4.99 15.26 -10.83
N ALA A 651 4.54 14.16 -10.23
CA ALA A 651 4.83 13.81 -8.84
C ALA A 651 6.34 13.72 -8.57
N ARG A 652 7.09 13.03 -9.46
CA ARG A 652 8.56 12.95 -9.37
C ARG A 652 9.23 14.32 -9.46
N LYS A 653 8.72 15.24 -10.29
CA LYS A 653 9.25 16.60 -10.43
C LYS A 653 9.06 17.41 -9.14
N ILE A 654 7.94 17.22 -8.45
CA ILE A 654 7.67 17.83 -7.13
C ILE A 654 8.69 17.30 -6.10
N ALA A 655 8.86 15.99 -6.01
CA ALA A 655 9.85 15.37 -5.11
C ALA A 655 11.28 15.86 -5.38
N LYS A 656 11.71 15.92 -6.65
CA LYS A 656 13.02 16.48 -7.02
C LYS A 656 13.17 17.96 -6.64
N LYS A 657 12.10 18.75 -6.72
CA LYS A 657 12.12 20.16 -6.30
C LYS A 657 12.27 20.28 -4.78
N ALA A 658 11.62 19.41 -4.01
CA ALA A 658 11.82 19.33 -2.55
C ALA A 658 13.27 18.93 -2.22
N MET A 659 13.80 17.89 -2.88
CA MET A 659 15.19 17.44 -2.74
C MET A 659 16.22 18.56 -3.00
N LYS A 660 15.99 19.39 -4.03
CA LYS A 660 16.88 20.53 -4.35
C LYS A 660 16.89 21.62 -3.28
N LYS A 661 15.82 21.75 -2.50
CA LYS A 661 15.70 22.73 -1.40
C LYS A 661 16.29 22.22 -0.09
N GLU A 662 16.38 20.91 0.09
CA GLU A 662 16.92 20.29 1.30
C GLU A 662 18.44 20.48 1.39
N LYS A 663 18.90 20.86 2.59
CA LYS A 663 20.30 21.14 2.89
C LYS A 663 20.96 20.00 3.65
N ASP A 664 20.21 19.27 4.46
CA ASP A 664 20.73 18.15 5.21
C ASP A 664 21.09 16.99 4.25
N PRO A 665 22.37 16.55 4.18
CA PRO A 665 22.80 15.52 3.22
C PRO A 665 22.04 14.20 3.38
N PHE A 666 21.68 13.84 4.61
CA PHE A 666 20.96 12.61 4.90
C PHE A 666 19.51 12.70 4.41
N LYS A 667 18.77 13.75 4.77
CA LYS A 667 17.40 13.98 4.28
C LYS A 667 17.36 14.12 2.77
N LYS A 668 18.38 14.75 2.17
CA LYS A 668 18.52 14.81 0.72
C LYS A 668 18.68 13.43 0.10
N ALA A 669 19.43 12.52 0.72
CA ALA A 669 19.52 11.12 0.30
C ALA A 669 18.17 10.38 0.47
N VAL A 670 17.42 10.68 1.53
CA VAL A 670 16.05 10.15 1.72
C VAL A 670 15.10 10.62 0.61
N PHE A 671 15.15 11.89 0.20
CA PHE A 671 14.37 12.39 -0.94
C PHE A 671 14.83 11.83 -2.30
N ASN A 672 16.05 11.31 -2.38
CA ASN A 672 16.61 10.72 -3.59
C ASN A 672 16.16 9.27 -3.79
N GLY A 673 15.93 8.54 -2.70
CA GLY A 673 15.28 7.22 -2.71
C GLY A 673 13.82 7.34 -3.10
#